data_AF-A0AAV2TWR4-F1
#
_entry.id   AF-A0AAV2TWR4-F1
#
_cell.length_a   1.000
_cell.length_b   1.000
_cell.length_c   1.000
_cell.angle_alpha   90.00
_cell.angle_beta   90.00
_cell.angle_gamma   90.00
#
_symmetry.space_group_name_H-M   'P 1'
#
loop_
_entity.id
_entity.type
_entity.pdbx_description
1 polymer ?
#
loop_
_entity_poly.entity_id
_entity_poly.type
_entity_poly.pdbx_seq_one_letter_code
_entity_poly.pdbx_strand_id
1 'polypeptide(L)'
;MSGQRFLFSVVLIGRNRTDITTAFELAVRDAQALQKEPITWTTYTVEKNQTNVSADFTETICAAVEQGTIPYPDLFIDLSLEEKHACLLGYLARQLDVGLMTLNEVDCSPFVLESVTNASLKYVRIPAMRFPERARIVALTAYADLLFNSNHGEVVYFIGKDIGAHASFPYPTNLQMFGRMLVNVATPVDPVWLEKMLIVMTQTARVEAFVFNLNQETMTGLLNANGFLVTQDYELSKNILTFDNHYNNTVCDIMCYAEDGIILYCGLQYSSMEYWCVEVDTTGGNLTTVLQIQNEFQSEWSSMTTNQLDTLYTYDAVKISLRVVNSLTTAKKWKKMNSTASDVPACTKPLQELTSSTRFYMFAEALTQLPPTPGASGVITFNGTVVNQKSEFRVLMCRTNNDDRLPICVDQEEPFVVKTSSGWSGYAIELFELIANELGLKYVYVEQKDGIYGTKQPDGRWNGMIGSVAYRETDVAIGRLMISNEAEKLIDFTRSTLGSSGVVLLMSTEGDIDTSIGYMDEIFSVNIWLCYFGLALLMSFILWIYEKLSPLRERPSGTTLLDSLWIGFGPLSLQGEPFDPRPISVKMLMWGYWLFLSLVMSVYAANLQAKMQKKSMRGQIDTVDELLLQTEVKYTLRRGSDEYEFFLKMANVEESLYDLWMSAALSNNASSAYTVWQYPMGLKYKTAFNRMRDWGFTANSSESLIRMREGWAIFMESTVGEYYLNTECLLRKVGQQIGSWYYATALPMGSLLKPKYDKILQSLQSDGTLDKLVDKYWSPAQTNCPEAATDESIPQFSSLFIFFAVGAAASIVILQIERTIHGFIMERRKIRERQKSQVDSRLLKQFLKTLHSYAVGDPQPAEKPQTETKGPQEVRPVTQTPSTSGKGVSINPNKQVQPGP
;
A
#
# COMPACT_ATOMS: atom_id res chain seq x y z
N MET A 1 -14.39 -38.59 88.07
CA MET A 1 -14.92 -37.78 86.95
C MET A 1 -13.87 -37.79 85.84
N SER A 2 -13.87 -38.81 84.99
CA SER A 2 -12.90 -38.98 83.90
C SER A 2 -13.32 -38.12 82.70
N GLY A 3 -12.56 -37.06 82.42
CA GLY A 3 -12.72 -36.30 81.18
C GLY A 3 -12.26 -37.14 80.00
N GLN A 4 -13.21 -37.66 79.22
CA GLN A 4 -12.92 -38.15 77.87
C GLN A 4 -12.43 -36.94 77.06
N ARG A 5 -11.18 -36.99 76.57
CA ARG A 5 -10.70 -36.07 75.54
C ARG A 5 -11.37 -36.48 74.24
N PHE A 6 -12.27 -35.64 73.74
CA PHE A 6 -13.03 -35.90 72.52
C PHE A 6 -12.18 -35.60 71.27
N LEU A 7 -12.27 -36.45 70.25
CA LEU A 7 -11.47 -36.39 69.00
C LEU A 7 -12.32 -35.85 67.84
N PHE A 8 -11.71 -35.11 66.90
CA PHE A 8 -12.33 -34.67 65.65
C PHE A 8 -11.88 -35.58 64.51
N SER A 9 -12.80 -36.17 63.74
CA SER A 9 -12.50 -37.22 62.74
C SER A 9 -12.68 -36.71 61.30
N VAL A 10 -11.60 -36.75 60.51
CA VAL A 10 -11.60 -36.38 59.08
C VAL A 10 -11.30 -37.62 58.23
N VAL A 11 -12.13 -37.89 57.23
CA VAL A 11 -11.83 -38.95 56.26
C VAL A 11 -11.37 -38.31 54.95
N LEU A 12 -10.15 -38.64 54.56
CA LEU A 12 -9.52 -38.21 53.33
C LEU A 12 -9.70 -39.30 52.27
N ILE A 13 -10.25 -38.92 51.12
CA ILE A 13 -10.38 -39.82 49.97
C ILE A 13 -9.55 -39.22 48.86
N GLY A 14 -8.48 -39.89 48.44
CA GLY A 14 -7.52 -39.29 47.53
C GLY A 14 -6.80 -40.29 46.65
N ARG A 15 -6.07 -39.77 45.67
CA ARG A 15 -5.17 -40.58 44.84
C ARG A 15 -3.89 -40.87 45.61
N ASN A 16 -3.15 -41.93 45.23
CA ASN A 16 -1.83 -42.21 45.78
C ASN A 16 -0.79 -41.19 45.26
N ARG A 17 -0.90 -39.94 45.72
CA ARG A 17 -0.08 -38.78 45.36
C ARG A 17 0.50 -38.20 46.65
N THR A 18 1.82 -38.30 46.78
CA THR A 18 2.55 -37.89 48.00
C THR A 18 2.46 -36.38 48.25
N ASP A 19 2.35 -35.58 47.19
CA ASP A 19 2.20 -34.12 47.26
C ASP A 19 0.85 -33.69 47.85
N ILE A 20 -0.22 -34.40 47.50
CA ILE A 20 -1.56 -34.12 48.02
C ILE A 20 -1.66 -34.50 49.51
N THR A 21 -1.09 -35.66 49.90
CA THR A 21 -1.15 -36.12 51.30
C THR A 21 -0.32 -35.24 52.23
N THR A 22 0.86 -34.80 51.80
CA THR A 22 1.73 -33.89 52.57
C THR A 22 1.15 -32.48 52.67
N ALA A 23 0.56 -31.94 51.61
CA ALA A 23 -0.17 -30.67 51.67
C ALA A 23 -1.36 -30.72 52.63
N PHE A 24 -2.08 -31.85 52.68
CA PHE A 24 -3.11 -32.11 53.67
C PHE A 24 -2.55 -32.12 55.09
N GLU A 25 -1.47 -32.86 55.36
CA GLU A 25 -0.85 -32.93 56.68
C GLU A 25 -0.38 -31.56 57.17
N LEU A 26 0.18 -30.74 56.29
CA LEU A 26 0.58 -29.37 56.59
C LEU A 26 -0.64 -28.50 56.95
N ALA A 27 -1.72 -28.59 56.16
CA ALA A 27 -2.95 -27.85 56.45
C ALA A 27 -3.59 -28.27 57.79
N VAL A 28 -3.54 -29.56 58.13
CA VAL A 28 -4.01 -30.07 59.43
C VAL A 28 -3.13 -29.56 60.56
N ARG A 29 -1.80 -29.57 60.41
CA ARG A 29 -0.85 -29.03 61.41
C ARG A 29 -1.12 -27.55 61.69
N ASP A 30 -1.33 -26.76 60.65
CA ASP A 30 -1.66 -25.34 60.76
C ASP A 30 -3.02 -25.10 61.42
N ALA A 31 -4.01 -25.95 61.12
CA ALA A 31 -5.32 -25.88 61.75
C ALA A 31 -5.32 -26.34 63.21
N GLN A 32 -4.52 -27.36 63.56
CA GLN A 32 -4.35 -27.84 64.94
C GLN A 32 -3.77 -26.74 65.85
N ALA A 33 -2.90 -25.87 65.34
CA ALA A 33 -2.39 -24.72 66.10
C ALA A 33 -3.50 -23.73 66.52
N LEU A 34 -4.63 -23.70 65.79
CA LEU A 34 -5.77 -22.81 66.03
C LEU A 34 -6.92 -23.48 66.81
N GLN A 35 -6.90 -24.81 66.97
CA GLN A 35 -7.96 -25.59 67.61
C GLN A 35 -7.55 -26.12 68.99
N LYS A 36 -8.53 -26.28 69.89
CA LYS A 36 -8.31 -26.84 71.25
C LYS A 36 -8.41 -28.37 71.32
N GLU A 37 -8.95 -29.02 70.29
CA GLU A 37 -9.22 -30.46 70.27
C GLU A 37 -8.29 -31.17 69.26
N PRO A 38 -7.85 -32.42 69.56
CA PRO A 38 -7.00 -33.17 68.64
C PRO A 38 -7.78 -33.63 67.40
N ILE A 39 -7.19 -33.40 66.23
CA ILE A 39 -7.70 -33.83 64.92
C ILE A 39 -7.06 -35.18 64.57
N THR A 40 -7.88 -36.19 64.29
CA THR A 40 -7.47 -37.49 63.73
C THR A 40 -8.01 -37.63 62.32
N TRP A 41 -7.23 -38.26 61.44
CA TRP A 41 -7.66 -38.51 60.07
C TRP A 41 -7.40 -39.94 59.65
N THR A 42 -8.22 -40.43 58.72
CA THR A 42 -8.04 -41.71 58.03
C THR A 42 -8.02 -41.48 56.53
N THR A 43 -7.11 -42.15 55.84
CA THR A 43 -6.89 -41.98 54.40
C THR A 43 -7.35 -43.21 53.63
N TYR A 44 -8.20 -43.02 52.63
CA TYR A 44 -8.64 -44.05 51.68
C TYR A 44 -8.13 -43.69 50.29
N THR A 45 -7.40 -44.61 49.67
CA THR A 45 -6.84 -44.42 48.33
C THR A 45 -7.73 -45.03 47.26
N VAL A 46 -8.03 -44.29 46.20
CA VAL A 46 -8.87 -44.74 45.07
C VAL A 46 -8.02 -44.86 43.79
N GLU A 47 -8.12 -45.98 43.07
CA GLU A 47 -7.41 -46.23 41.81
C GLU A 47 -8.23 -45.83 40.56
N LYS A 48 -7.54 -45.33 39.51
CA LYS A 48 -8.08 -44.66 38.31
C LYS A 48 -8.96 -45.52 37.38
N ASN A 49 -8.92 -46.85 37.48
CA ASN A 49 -9.20 -47.72 36.31
C ASN A 49 -10.25 -48.81 36.49
N GLN A 50 -11.06 -48.79 37.54
CA GLN A 50 -12.11 -49.78 37.71
C GLN A 50 -13.47 -49.13 37.87
N THR A 51 -14.26 -49.15 36.81
CA THR A 51 -15.65 -48.66 36.76
C THR A 51 -16.59 -49.34 37.75
N ASN A 52 -16.18 -50.47 38.34
CA ASN A 52 -16.94 -51.22 39.35
C ASN A 52 -16.45 -51.00 40.80
N VAL A 53 -15.34 -50.27 41.02
CA VAL A 53 -14.77 -50.00 42.36
C VAL A 53 -15.39 -48.77 43.03
N SER A 54 -16.19 -47.99 42.30
CA SER A 54 -16.83 -46.78 42.85
C SER A 54 -17.86 -47.07 43.95
N ALA A 55 -18.41 -48.29 44.05
CA ALA A 55 -19.29 -48.70 45.15
C ALA A 55 -18.51 -49.28 46.35
N ASP A 56 -17.33 -49.86 46.10
CA ASP A 56 -16.53 -50.59 47.10
C ASP A 56 -15.92 -49.64 48.14
N PHE A 57 -15.47 -48.44 47.72
CA PHE A 57 -14.90 -47.48 48.67
C PHE A 57 -15.95 -46.87 49.62
N THR A 58 -17.17 -46.61 49.16
CA THR A 58 -18.25 -46.11 50.03
C THR A 58 -18.74 -47.20 50.99
N GLU A 59 -18.82 -48.45 50.52
CA GLU A 59 -19.18 -49.60 51.34
C GLU A 59 -18.12 -49.89 52.41
N THR A 60 -16.83 -49.82 52.08
CA THR A 60 -15.74 -50.00 53.04
C THR A 60 -15.68 -48.89 54.09
N ILE A 61 -15.91 -47.63 53.71
CA ILE A 61 -16.04 -46.53 54.69
C ILE A 61 -17.24 -46.78 55.60
N CYS A 62 -18.40 -47.14 55.04
CA CYS A 62 -19.59 -47.50 55.81
C CYS A 62 -19.34 -48.63 56.80
N ALA A 63 -18.75 -49.74 56.34
CA ALA A 63 -18.42 -50.89 57.17
C ALA A 63 -17.43 -50.51 58.30
N ALA A 64 -16.48 -49.62 58.02
CA ALA A 64 -15.52 -49.14 59.02
C ALA A 64 -16.19 -48.29 60.12
N VAL A 65 -17.15 -47.42 59.75
CA VAL A 65 -17.94 -46.63 60.71
C VAL A 65 -18.82 -47.55 61.57
N GLU A 66 -19.46 -48.55 60.96
CA GLU A 66 -20.35 -49.48 61.66
C GLU A 66 -19.62 -50.45 62.59
N GLN A 67 -18.44 -50.93 62.18
CA GLN A 67 -17.59 -51.82 63.01
C GLN A 67 -16.83 -51.04 64.11
N GLY A 68 -16.93 -49.71 64.13
CA GLY A 68 -16.23 -48.85 65.09
C GLY A 68 -14.71 -48.86 64.93
N THR A 69 -14.19 -49.29 63.76
CA THR A 69 -12.75 -49.26 63.47
C THR A 69 -12.25 -47.83 63.28
N ILE A 70 -13.14 -46.92 62.86
CA ILE A 70 -12.88 -45.48 62.78
C ILE A 70 -13.87 -44.68 63.65
N PRO A 71 -13.45 -43.55 64.25
CA PRO A 71 -14.37 -42.65 64.94
C PRO A 71 -15.36 -42.03 63.95
N TYR A 72 -16.59 -41.79 64.42
CA TYR A 72 -17.67 -41.27 63.58
C TYR A 72 -17.22 -39.99 62.87
N PRO A 73 -17.24 -39.94 61.53
CA PRO A 73 -16.66 -38.83 60.78
C PRO A 73 -17.44 -37.52 60.99
N ASP A 74 -16.70 -36.42 61.08
CA ASP A 74 -17.24 -35.07 61.08
C ASP A 74 -17.13 -34.41 59.70
N LEU A 75 -16.08 -34.73 58.95
CA LEU A 75 -15.78 -34.13 57.65
C LEU A 75 -15.22 -35.16 56.66
N PHE A 76 -15.73 -35.13 55.44
CA PHE A 76 -15.19 -35.81 54.27
C PHE A 76 -14.50 -34.80 53.36
N ILE A 77 -13.29 -35.14 52.92
CA ILE A 77 -12.52 -34.34 51.96
C ILE A 77 -12.18 -35.22 50.77
N ASP A 78 -12.72 -34.86 49.61
CA ASP A 78 -12.48 -35.56 48.35
C ASP A 78 -11.38 -34.88 47.52
N LEU A 79 -10.30 -35.63 47.35
CA LEU A 79 -9.11 -35.27 46.58
C LEU A 79 -8.92 -36.22 45.37
N SER A 80 -9.93 -37.01 45.01
CA SER A 80 -9.86 -38.01 43.93
C SER A 80 -9.88 -37.40 42.53
N LEU A 81 -10.30 -36.13 42.38
CA LEU A 81 -10.43 -35.38 41.13
C LEU A 81 -11.42 -35.97 40.10
N GLU A 82 -12.16 -37.04 40.45
CA GLU A 82 -13.11 -37.73 39.56
C GLU A 82 -14.57 -37.45 39.93
N GLU A 83 -15.37 -37.01 38.95
CA GLU A 83 -16.77 -36.62 39.13
C GLU A 83 -17.66 -37.72 39.71
N LYS A 84 -17.46 -38.98 39.28
CA LYS A 84 -18.29 -40.11 39.72
C LYS A 84 -18.13 -40.42 41.21
N HIS A 85 -16.92 -40.23 41.74
CA HIS A 85 -16.63 -40.47 43.16
C HIS A 85 -17.25 -39.39 44.04
N ALA A 86 -17.17 -38.12 43.62
CA ALA A 86 -17.75 -37.00 44.34
C ALA A 86 -19.28 -37.12 44.53
N CYS A 87 -20.04 -37.53 43.50
CA CYS A 87 -21.49 -37.68 43.63
C CYS A 87 -21.89 -38.81 44.60
N LEU A 88 -21.20 -39.96 44.52
CA LEU A 88 -21.43 -41.10 45.43
C LEU A 88 -21.08 -40.74 46.86
N LEU A 89 -19.97 -40.02 47.04
CA LEU A 89 -19.56 -39.51 48.34
C LEU A 89 -20.53 -38.46 48.89
N GLY A 90 -21.12 -37.62 48.04
CA GLY A 90 -22.19 -36.69 48.42
C GLY A 90 -23.42 -37.40 48.97
N TYR A 91 -23.80 -38.52 48.37
CA TYR A 91 -24.89 -39.36 48.87
C TYR A 91 -24.56 -39.97 50.24
N LEU A 92 -23.35 -40.53 50.39
CA LEU A 92 -22.86 -41.09 51.64
C LEU A 92 -22.75 -40.04 52.76
N ALA A 93 -22.20 -38.86 52.44
CA ALA A 93 -22.09 -37.74 53.37
C ALA A 93 -23.46 -37.32 53.91
N ARG A 94 -24.50 -37.36 53.06
CA ARG A 94 -25.88 -37.09 53.49
C ARG A 94 -26.43 -38.21 54.36
N GLN A 95 -26.17 -39.48 54.05
CA GLN A 95 -26.63 -40.62 54.86
C GLN A 95 -26.03 -40.62 56.27
N LEU A 96 -24.75 -40.27 56.39
CA LEU A 96 -24.02 -40.20 57.67
C LEU A 96 -24.12 -38.81 58.34
N ASP A 97 -24.83 -37.86 57.73
CA ASP A 97 -24.91 -36.46 58.14
C ASP A 97 -23.51 -35.86 58.45
N VAL A 98 -22.61 -35.87 57.47
CA VAL A 98 -21.20 -35.46 57.56
C VAL A 98 -20.96 -34.25 56.65
N GLY A 99 -20.08 -33.32 57.04
CA GLY A 99 -19.68 -32.24 56.13
C GLY A 99 -18.87 -32.78 54.94
N LEU A 100 -19.01 -32.20 53.75
CA LEU A 100 -18.27 -32.63 52.56
C LEU A 100 -17.65 -31.42 51.85
N MET A 101 -16.37 -31.53 51.51
CA MET A 101 -15.66 -30.61 50.63
C MET A 101 -14.97 -31.41 49.52
N THR A 102 -15.17 -31.01 48.26
CA THR A 102 -14.48 -31.59 47.11
C THR A 102 -13.49 -30.59 46.50
N LEU A 103 -12.48 -31.09 45.78
CA LEU A 103 -11.61 -30.21 45.00
C LEU A 103 -12.35 -29.63 43.78
N ASN A 104 -12.88 -30.48 42.91
CA ASN A 104 -13.53 -30.05 41.66
C ASN A 104 -15.04 -29.86 41.84
N GLU A 105 -15.60 -28.90 41.10
CA GLU A 105 -17.05 -28.78 40.95
C GLU A 105 -17.58 -29.97 40.16
N VAL A 106 -18.71 -30.53 40.59
CA VAL A 106 -19.32 -31.70 39.96
C VAL A 106 -20.81 -31.43 39.73
N ASP A 107 -21.26 -31.72 38.50
CA ASP A 107 -22.66 -31.61 38.08
C ASP A 107 -23.49 -32.80 38.62
N CYS A 108 -23.64 -32.90 39.95
CA CYS A 108 -24.58 -33.85 40.58
C CYS A 108 -25.99 -33.24 40.69
N SER A 109 -27.02 -34.08 40.80
CA SER A 109 -28.38 -33.59 41.08
C SER A 109 -28.42 -32.85 42.43
N PRO A 110 -28.96 -31.61 42.47
CA PRO A 110 -28.94 -30.81 43.69
C PRO A 110 -29.86 -31.41 44.75
N PHE A 111 -29.47 -31.32 46.02
CA PHE A 111 -30.28 -31.80 47.14
C PHE A 111 -31.31 -30.73 47.54
N VAL A 112 -32.59 -31.05 47.43
CA VAL A 112 -33.71 -30.12 47.72
C VAL A 112 -34.04 -30.12 49.22
N LEU A 113 -34.27 -28.94 49.80
CA LEU A 113 -34.89 -28.81 51.14
C LEU A 113 -36.41 -28.91 51.03
N GLU A 114 -37.02 -29.75 51.85
CA GLU A 114 -38.48 -29.75 52.01
C GLU A 114 -38.90 -28.85 53.19
N SER A 115 -39.62 -27.77 52.85
CA SER A 115 -40.39 -26.91 53.77
C SER A 115 -39.63 -26.04 54.79
N VAL A 116 -38.89 -25.03 54.32
CA VAL A 116 -38.50 -23.88 55.17
C VAL A 116 -38.65 -22.56 54.39
N THR A 117 -39.48 -21.65 54.90
CA THR A 117 -39.76 -20.33 54.27
C THR A 117 -38.63 -19.31 54.43
N ASN A 118 -37.69 -19.55 55.36
CA ASN A 118 -36.55 -18.67 55.70
C ASN A 118 -35.20 -19.39 55.65
N ALA A 119 -34.94 -20.22 54.63
CA ALA A 119 -33.64 -20.86 54.42
C ALA A 119 -32.76 -20.02 53.46
N SER A 120 -31.48 -19.84 53.79
CA SER A 120 -30.50 -19.13 52.96
C SER A 120 -30.22 -19.85 51.63
N LEU A 121 -30.23 -21.19 51.64
CA LEU A 121 -30.11 -22.06 50.48
C LEU A 121 -31.40 -22.85 50.24
N LYS A 122 -31.96 -22.74 49.03
CA LYS A 122 -33.14 -23.52 48.57
C LYS A 122 -32.80 -24.93 48.12
N TYR A 123 -31.58 -25.11 47.62
CA TYR A 123 -31.01 -26.38 47.22
C TYR A 123 -29.53 -26.39 47.59
N VAL A 124 -29.00 -27.54 47.99
CA VAL A 124 -27.59 -27.71 48.35
C VAL A 124 -26.90 -28.49 47.24
N ARG A 125 -25.87 -27.90 46.66
CA ARG A 125 -24.91 -28.59 45.79
C ARG A 125 -23.72 -29.06 46.62
N ILE A 126 -22.92 -29.96 46.06
CA ILE A 126 -21.68 -30.41 46.70
C ILE A 126 -20.70 -29.22 46.73
N PRO A 127 -20.16 -28.84 47.91
CA PRO A 127 -19.20 -27.76 47.99
C PRO A 127 -17.87 -28.10 47.34
N ALA A 128 -17.34 -27.17 46.54
CA ALA A 128 -16.11 -27.35 45.79
C ALA A 128 -15.14 -26.17 45.96
N MET A 129 -13.86 -26.48 46.12
CA MET A 129 -12.81 -25.50 46.38
C MET A 129 -12.23 -24.87 45.11
N ARG A 130 -12.03 -25.67 44.07
CA ARG A 130 -11.53 -25.22 42.76
C ARG A 130 -12.64 -24.47 42.04
N PHE A 131 -12.23 -23.49 41.24
CA PHE A 131 -13.15 -22.81 40.34
C PHE A 131 -13.65 -23.76 39.23
N PRO A 132 -14.84 -23.50 38.63
CA PRO A 132 -15.39 -24.31 37.56
C PRO A 132 -14.43 -24.48 36.38
N GLU A 133 -14.40 -25.67 35.80
CA GLU A 133 -13.61 -25.96 34.60
C GLU A 133 -13.94 -25.04 33.41
N ARG A 134 -15.19 -24.61 33.33
CA ARG A 134 -15.68 -23.63 32.36
C ARG A 134 -14.97 -22.28 32.46
N ALA A 135 -14.47 -21.89 33.64
CA ALA A 135 -13.75 -20.63 33.80
C ALA A 135 -12.42 -20.61 33.05
N ARG A 136 -11.71 -21.74 32.93
CA ARG A 136 -10.48 -21.85 32.11
C ARG A 136 -10.78 -21.52 30.66
N ILE A 137 -11.86 -22.10 30.15
CA ILE A 137 -12.29 -21.96 28.75
C ILE A 137 -12.75 -20.53 28.49
N VAL A 138 -13.52 -19.94 29.41
CA VAL A 138 -13.93 -18.53 29.33
C VAL A 138 -12.72 -17.61 29.30
N ALA A 139 -11.73 -17.83 30.18
CA ALA A 139 -10.50 -17.05 30.19
C ALA A 139 -9.74 -17.17 28.86
N LEU A 140 -9.52 -18.40 28.36
CA LEU A 140 -8.88 -18.64 27.07
C LEU A 140 -9.62 -17.95 25.92
N THR A 141 -10.95 -18.01 25.89
CA THR A 141 -11.72 -17.32 24.85
C THR A 141 -11.63 -15.81 24.95
N ALA A 142 -11.73 -15.26 26.16
CA ALA A 142 -11.66 -13.82 26.36
C ALA A 142 -10.28 -13.27 25.96
N TYR A 143 -9.21 -13.98 26.30
CA TYR A 143 -7.86 -13.61 25.90
C TYR A 143 -7.61 -13.84 24.41
N ALA A 144 -8.09 -14.94 23.83
CA ALA A 144 -7.99 -15.16 22.38
C ALA A 144 -8.71 -14.04 21.60
N ASP A 145 -9.87 -13.59 22.06
CA ASP A 145 -10.63 -12.52 21.40
C ASP A 145 -9.94 -11.16 21.52
N LEU A 146 -9.32 -10.91 22.67
CA LEU A 146 -8.57 -9.68 22.92
C LEU A 146 -7.26 -9.64 22.12
N LEU A 147 -6.58 -10.77 21.97
CA LEU A 147 -5.29 -10.87 21.27
C LEU A 147 -5.43 -11.00 19.75
N PHE A 148 -6.43 -11.75 19.28
CA PHE A 148 -6.56 -12.18 17.89
C PHE A 148 -7.85 -11.67 17.23
N ASN A 149 -8.19 -10.40 17.46
CA ASN A 149 -9.33 -9.64 16.90
C ASN A 149 -10.16 -10.42 15.85
N SER A 150 -11.14 -11.20 16.33
CA SER A 150 -11.79 -12.29 15.57
C SER A 150 -12.75 -11.84 14.46
N ASN A 151 -12.64 -10.60 13.98
CA ASN A 151 -13.50 -10.08 12.92
C ASN A 151 -13.07 -10.55 11.52
N HIS A 152 -11.82 -11.03 11.36
CA HIS A 152 -11.24 -11.33 10.03
C HIS A 152 -10.56 -12.69 9.87
N GLY A 153 -10.30 -13.43 10.96
CA GLY A 153 -9.68 -14.75 10.92
C GLY A 153 -10.29 -15.73 11.91
N GLU A 154 -9.99 -17.02 11.71
CA GLU A 154 -10.54 -18.10 12.52
C GLU A 154 -9.60 -18.48 13.67
N VAL A 155 -10.17 -18.70 14.86
CA VAL A 155 -9.43 -19.23 16.02
C VAL A 155 -9.83 -20.67 16.26
N VAL A 156 -8.85 -21.58 16.25
CA VAL A 156 -9.09 -23.02 16.40
C VAL A 156 -8.78 -23.45 17.83
N TYR A 157 -9.72 -24.09 18.50
CA TYR A 157 -9.61 -24.56 19.88
C TYR A 157 -9.40 -26.08 19.90
N PHE A 158 -8.29 -26.54 20.45
CA PHE A 158 -8.02 -27.94 20.73
C PHE A 158 -8.31 -28.24 22.21
N ILE A 159 -9.29 -29.09 22.47
CA ILE A 159 -9.70 -29.47 23.84
C ILE A 159 -9.47 -30.96 24.06
N GLY A 160 -8.78 -31.30 25.14
CA GLY A 160 -8.55 -32.69 25.55
C GLY A 160 -9.82 -33.35 26.10
N LYS A 161 -10.10 -34.59 25.69
CA LYS A 161 -11.27 -35.36 26.14
C LYS A 161 -11.31 -35.62 27.64
N ASP A 162 -10.15 -35.65 28.28
CA ASP A 162 -9.93 -35.84 29.72
C ASP A 162 -10.28 -34.62 30.58
N ILE A 163 -10.26 -33.42 30.00
CA ILE A 163 -10.63 -32.16 30.69
C ILE A 163 -12.16 -31.99 30.75
N GLY A 164 -12.93 -32.81 30.02
CA GLY A 164 -14.36 -33.00 30.22
C GLY A 164 -15.20 -32.79 28.97
N ALA A 165 -16.19 -33.67 28.78
CA ALA A 165 -17.16 -33.62 27.68
C ALA A 165 -18.25 -32.52 27.84
N HIS A 166 -18.18 -31.70 28.90
CA HIS A 166 -19.19 -30.70 29.27
C HIS A 166 -18.69 -29.25 29.26
N ALA A 167 -17.56 -29.02 28.59
CA ALA A 167 -17.08 -27.72 28.18
C ALA A 167 -17.95 -27.13 27.05
N SER A 168 -19.26 -26.95 27.27
CA SER A 168 -20.02 -26.05 26.42
C SER A 168 -19.49 -24.65 26.66
N PHE A 169 -18.93 -24.02 25.62
CA PHE A 169 -18.68 -22.58 25.66
C PHE A 169 -19.97 -21.90 26.12
N PRO A 170 -19.96 -21.08 27.18
CA PRO A 170 -21.15 -20.33 27.53
C PRO A 170 -21.44 -19.41 26.36
N TYR A 171 -22.48 -19.72 25.56
CA TYR A 171 -22.93 -18.87 24.48
C TYR A 171 -23.18 -17.47 25.05
N PRO A 172 -22.34 -16.47 24.77
CA PRO A 172 -22.69 -15.11 25.09
C PRO A 172 -23.70 -14.76 24.00
N THR A 173 -24.96 -14.60 24.37
CA THR A 173 -26.06 -14.26 23.47
C THR A 173 -25.86 -12.93 22.71
N ASN A 174 -24.78 -12.20 22.99
CA ASN A 174 -24.40 -10.94 22.35
C ASN A 174 -23.09 -11.00 21.53
N LEU A 175 -22.40 -12.15 21.45
CA LEU A 175 -21.22 -12.31 20.60
C LEU A 175 -21.61 -13.15 19.37
N GLN A 176 -21.76 -12.49 18.21
CA GLN A 176 -21.81 -13.19 16.93
C GLN A 176 -20.46 -13.90 16.73
N MET A 177 -20.41 -15.19 17.03
CA MET A 177 -19.23 -16.03 16.80
C MET A 177 -19.06 -16.27 15.29
N PHE A 178 -18.30 -15.43 14.61
CA PHE A 178 -17.71 -15.77 13.31
C PHE A 178 -16.36 -16.46 13.55
N GLY A 179 -16.13 -17.61 12.90
CA GLY A 179 -14.80 -18.21 12.75
C GLY A 179 -14.18 -18.89 13.98
N ARG A 180 -14.86 -19.82 14.68
CA ARG A 180 -14.21 -20.65 15.70
C ARG A 180 -14.46 -22.14 15.45
N MET A 181 -13.38 -22.91 15.30
CA MET A 181 -13.44 -24.36 15.14
C MET A 181 -13.04 -25.05 16.43
N LEU A 182 -13.88 -25.95 16.93
CA LEU A 182 -13.58 -26.78 18.09
C LEU A 182 -13.13 -28.16 17.63
N VAL A 183 -11.95 -28.58 18.08
CA VAL A 183 -11.39 -29.91 17.85
C VAL A 183 -11.24 -30.62 19.18
N ASN A 184 -12.05 -31.66 19.38
CA ASN A 184 -11.88 -32.56 20.51
C ASN A 184 -10.77 -33.56 20.21
N VAL A 185 -9.72 -33.55 21.02
CA VAL A 185 -8.55 -34.42 20.83
C VAL A 185 -8.56 -35.54 21.87
N ALA A 186 -8.29 -36.76 21.41
CA ALA A 186 -8.03 -37.89 22.31
C ALA A 186 -6.64 -37.72 22.93
N THR A 187 -6.54 -37.87 24.26
CA THR A 187 -5.26 -37.82 24.99
C THR A 187 -4.77 -39.23 25.29
N PRO A 188 -3.46 -39.55 25.09
CA PRO A 188 -2.40 -38.69 24.53
C PRO A 188 -2.55 -38.49 23.00
N VAL A 189 -2.09 -37.33 22.52
CA VAL A 189 -2.18 -36.92 21.11
C VAL A 189 -0.98 -37.44 20.32
N ASP A 190 -1.21 -38.00 19.13
CA ASP A 190 -0.14 -38.37 18.20
C ASP A 190 0.41 -37.10 17.50
N PRO A 191 1.70 -36.77 17.65
CA PRO A 191 2.30 -35.56 17.07
C PRO A 191 2.19 -35.52 15.53
N VAL A 192 2.32 -36.67 14.86
CA VAL A 192 2.27 -36.75 13.38
C VAL A 192 0.87 -36.47 12.85
N TRP A 193 -0.16 -36.91 13.58
CA TRP A 193 -1.55 -36.60 13.24
C TRP A 193 -1.83 -35.11 13.42
N LEU A 194 -1.34 -34.52 14.51
CA LEU A 194 -1.57 -33.11 14.80
C LEU A 194 -0.90 -32.19 13.77
N GLU A 195 0.34 -32.48 13.37
CA GLU A 195 1.06 -31.72 12.34
C GLU A 195 0.28 -31.68 11.02
N LYS A 196 -0.14 -32.84 10.52
CA LYS A 196 -0.95 -32.94 9.29
C LYS A 196 -2.27 -32.18 9.42
N MET A 197 -2.90 -32.26 10.58
CA MET A 197 -4.15 -31.55 10.83
C MET A 197 -3.94 -30.04 10.80
N LEU A 198 -2.88 -29.52 11.43
CA LEU A 198 -2.57 -28.10 11.41
C LEU A 198 -2.29 -27.58 9.99
N ILE A 199 -1.52 -28.31 9.18
CA ILE A 199 -1.25 -27.96 7.78
C ILE A 199 -2.55 -27.88 6.97
N VAL A 200 -3.42 -28.88 7.11
CA VAL A 200 -4.71 -28.90 6.39
C VAL A 200 -5.58 -27.70 6.82
N MET A 201 -5.57 -27.36 8.12
CA MET A 201 -6.37 -26.25 8.64
C MET A 201 -5.83 -24.89 8.21
N THR A 202 -4.51 -24.68 8.16
CA THR A 202 -3.91 -23.43 7.66
C THR A 202 -4.10 -23.24 6.16
N GLN A 203 -4.19 -24.33 5.39
CA GLN A 203 -4.45 -24.27 3.95
C GLN A 203 -5.93 -24.08 3.60
N THR A 204 -6.85 -24.63 4.42
CA THR A 204 -8.30 -24.57 4.14
C THR A 204 -8.99 -23.35 4.72
N ALA A 205 -8.52 -22.86 5.88
CA ALA A 205 -9.10 -21.73 6.58
C ALA A 205 -8.05 -20.64 6.85
N ARG A 206 -8.49 -19.38 6.94
CA ARG A 206 -7.66 -18.28 7.44
C ARG A 206 -7.53 -18.37 8.96
N VAL A 207 -6.83 -19.39 9.44
CA VAL A 207 -6.54 -19.54 10.86
C VAL A 207 -5.58 -18.44 11.29
N GLU A 208 -5.93 -17.69 12.34
CA GLU A 208 -5.08 -16.67 12.95
C GLU A 208 -4.30 -17.22 14.14
N ALA A 209 -4.95 -18.06 14.96
CA ALA A 209 -4.33 -18.63 16.14
C ALA A 209 -4.86 -20.03 16.48
N PHE A 210 -3.99 -20.82 17.11
CA PHE A 210 -4.29 -22.12 17.69
C PHE A 210 -4.35 -22.01 19.21
N VAL A 211 -5.47 -22.39 19.81
CA VAL A 211 -5.69 -22.38 21.26
C VAL A 211 -5.67 -23.81 21.78
N PHE A 212 -4.74 -24.15 22.65
CA PHE A 212 -4.62 -25.49 23.24
C PHE A 212 -5.06 -25.49 24.71
N ASN A 213 -6.11 -26.24 25.00
CA ASN A 213 -6.53 -26.62 26.35
C ASN A 213 -6.34 -28.13 26.51
N LEU A 214 -5.10 -28.54 26.72
CA LEU A 214 -4.67 -29.93 26.85
C LEU A 214 -4.07 -30.17 28.23
N ASN A 215 -4.07 -31.42 28.67
CA ASN A 215 -3.35 -31.81 29.88
C ASN A 215 -1.86 -31.59 29.71
N GLN A 216 -1.18 -31.23 30.79
CA GLN A 216 0.23 -30.86 30.74
C GLN A 216 1.12 -31.98 30.20
N GLU A 217 0.93 -33.23 30.62
CA GLU A 217 1.69 -34.38 30.11
C GLU A 217 1.55 -34.52 28.60
N THR A 218 0.36 -34.21 28.08
CA THR A 218 0.10 -34.23 26.64
C THR A 218 0.76 -33.03 25.95
N MET A 219 0.69 -31.84 26.55
CA MET A 219 1.26 -30.62 25.99
C MET A 219 2.79 -30.66 25.95
N THR A 220 3.41 -31.13 27.03
CA THR A 220 4.86 -31.37 27.09
C THR A 220 5.29 -32.48 26.14
N GLY A 221 4.50 -33.57 26.03
CA GLY A 221 4.70 -34.59 25.01
C GLY A 221 4.65 -34.05 23.57
N LEU A 222 3.71 -33.15 23.27
CA LEU A 222 3.58 -32.49 21.96
C LEU A 222 4.75 -31.56 21.64
N LEU A 223 5.24 -30.82 22.63
CA LEU A 223 6.38 -29.91 22.46
C LEU A 223 7.71 -30.66 22.38
N ASN A 224 7.85 -31.77 23.10
CA ASN A 224 9.06 -32.61 23.13
C ASN A 224 9.17 -33.58 21.94
N ALA A 225 8.05 -33.97 21.32
CA ALA A 225 8.06 -34.80 20.13
C ALA A 225 8.63 -34.02 18.93
N ASN A 226 9.97 -34.02 18.82
CA ASN A 226 10.81 -33.45 17.76
C ASN A 226 10.24 -32.21 17.08
N GLY A 227 10.59 -31.02 17.60
CA GLY A 227 10.57 -29.79 16.80
C GLY A 227 9.25 -29.50 16.10
N PHE A 228 8.12 -29.67 16.80
CA PHE A 228 6.76 -29.36 16.33
C PHE A 228 6.60 -27.95 15.71
N LEU A 229 7.58 -27.06 15.94
CA LEU A 229 7.61 -25.66 15.50
C LEU A 229 8.79 -25.33 14.56
N VAL A 230 9.67 -26.28 14.28
CA VAL A 230 10.88 -26.08 13.45
C VAL A 230 10.81 -26.97 12.21
N THR A 231 9.67 -26.99 11.53
CA THR A 231 9.64 -27.41 10.13
C THR A 231 9.98 -26.19 9.29
N GLN A 232 11.03 -26.32 8.47
CA GLN A 232 11.64 -25.24 7.66
C GLN A 232 10.72 -24.68 6.55
N ASP A 233 9.44 -25.05 6.55
CA ASP A 233 8.46 -24.62 5.57
C ASP A 233 7.61 -23.49 6.16
N TYR A 234 7.62 -22.36 5.46
CA TYR A 234 7.00 -21.07 5.78
C TYR A 234 5.45 -21.10 5.97
N GLU A 235 4.81 -22.26 6.17
CA GLU A 235 3.36 -22.46 6.13
C GLU A 235 2.65 -22.55 7.49
N LEU A 236 3.39 -22.67 8.61
CA LEU A 236 2.81 -22.89 9.95
C LEU A 236 2.96 -21.71 10.92
N SER A 237 3.31 -20.52 10.42
CA SER A 237 3.52 -19.31 11.23
C SER A 237 2.21 -18.70 11.79
N LYS A 238 1.50 -19.42 12.67
CA LYS A 238 0.29 -18.97 13.39
C LYS A 238 0.48 -18.86 14.90
N ASN A 239 -0.11 -17.83 15.50
CA ASN A 239 0.01 -17.58 16.94
C ASN A 239 -0.53 -18.74 17.76
N ILE A 240 0.09 -19.02 18.90
CA ILE A 240 -0.30 -20.14 19.77
C ILE A 240 -0.65 -19.59 21.15
N LEU A 241 -1.83 -19.97 21.66
CA LEU A 241 -2.29 -19.67 23.00
C LEU A 241 -2.48 -20.97 23.77
N THR A 242 -1.85 -21.10 24.93
CA THR A 242 -1.93 -22.34 25.74
C THR A 242 -2.35 -22.03 27.15
N PHE A 243 -2.96 -23.00 27.84
CA PHE A 243 -3.20 -22.90 29.27
C PHE A 243 -2.12 -23.67 30.04
N ASP A 244 -1.44 -23.00 30.97
CA ASP A 244 -0.46 -23.61 31.87
C ASP A 244 -1.06 -23.76 33.28
N ASN A 245 -0.80 -24.92 33.88
CA ASN A 245 -1.23 -25.29 35.22
C ASN A 245 -0.06 -25.21 36.25
N HIS A 246 1.13 -24.76 35.86
CA HIS A 246 2.28 -24.65 36.77
C HIS A 246 2.23 -23.41 37.67
N TYR A 247 2.83 -23.56 38.85
CA TYR A 247 3.07 -22.49 39.81
C TYR A 247 4.57 -22.14 39.76
N ASN A 248 4.97 -21.37 38.75
CA ASN A 248 6.30 -20.78 38.72
C ASN A 248 6.28 -19.41 38.03
N ASN A 249 6.92 -18.43 38.66
CA ASN A 249 6.56 -17.02 38.49
C ASN A 249 7.31 -16.31 37.36
N THR A 250 7.96 -17.02 36.45
CA THR A 250 8.90 -16.38 35.51
C THR A 250 8.74 -16.72 34.04
N VAL A 251 8.32 -17.93 33.66
CA VAL A 251 8.06 -18.26 32.26
C VAL A 251 7.05 -19.40 32.23
N CYS A 252 6.22 -19.49 31.20
CA CYS A 252 5.50 -20.73 30.95
C CYS A 252 6.51 -21.82 30.60
N ASP A 253 6.91 -22.58 31.63
CA ASP A 253 7.98 -23.57 31.61
C ASP A 253 7.68 -24.68 30.60
N ILE A 254 6.39 -24.92 30.30
CA ILE A 254 5.96 -25.81 29.21
C ILE A 254 6.60 -25.41 27.86
N MET A 255 6.85 -24.12 27.63
CA MET A 255 7.40 -23.57 26.38
C MET A 255 8.91 -23.31 26.40
N CYS A 256 9.58 -23.48 27.55
CA CYS A 256 11.00 -23.20 27.72
C CYS A 256 11.73 -24.48 28.11
N TYR A 257 12.27 -25.18 27.11
CA TYR A 257 13.19 -26.29 27.36
C TYR A 257 14.61 -25.76 27.54
N ALA A 258 15.28 -26.18 28.61
CA ALA A 258 16.70 -25.91 28.84
C ALA A 258 17.49 -27.18 28.53
N GLU A 259 18.28 -27.15 27.46
CA GLU A 259 19.35 -28.11 27.25
C GLU A 259 20.64 -27.53 27.88
N ASP A 260 21.26 -28.27 28.81
CA ASP A 260 22.59 -28.00 29.37
C ASP A 260 22.81 -26.71 30.20
N GLY A 261 21.89 -26.36 31.10
CA GLY A 261 22.17 -25.38 32.18
C GLY A 261 22.43 -23.94 31.73
N ILE A 262 22.31 -23.65 30.43
CA ILE A 262 22.15 -22.32 29.88
C ILE A 262 20.64 -22.13 29.72
N ILE A 263 20.06 -21.20 30.47
CA ILE A 263 18.66 -20.83 30.31
C ILE A 263 18.56 -20.08 28.97
N LEU A 264 18.22 -20.81 27.89
CA LEU A 264 18.08 -20.24 26.55
C LEU A 264 16.88 -20.85 25.77
N TYR A 265 15.71 -20.21 25.91
CA TYR A 265 14.79 -19.76 24.85
C TYR A 265 13.69 -20.72 24.33
N CYS A 266 12.50 -20.15 24.08
CA CYS A 266 11.54 -20.66 23.10
C CYS A 266 12.31 -20.97 21.80
N GLY A 267 12.27 -22.22 21.33
CA GLY A 267 13.07 -22.73 20.21
C GLY A 267 12.74 -22.15 18.83
N LEU A 268 12.56 -20.84 18.70
CA LEU A 268 12.12 -20.15 17.50
C LEU A 268 12.87 -18.83 17.33
N GLN A 269 14.11 -18.95 16.88
CA GLN A 269 14.94 -17.78 16.56
C GLN A 269 14.59 -17.16 15.19
N TYR A 270 13.61 -17.71 14.46
CA TYR A 270 13.32 -17.35 13.06
C TYR A 270 11.84 -17.32 12.65
N SER A 271 10.88 -17.24 13.58
CA SER A 271 9.47 -17.14 13.20
C SER A 271 8.79 -15.91 13.80
N SER A 272 7.89 -15.30 13.02
CA SER A 272 6.96 -14.22 13.41
C SER A 272 5.86 -14.71 14.37
N MET A 273 6.14 -15.79 15.12
CA MET A 273 5.19 -16.49 15.96
C MET A 273 5.14 -15.89 17.34
N GLU A 274 3.96 -15.42 17.76
CA GLU A 274 3.75 -15.01 19.14
C GLU A 274 3.19 -16.18 19.95
N TYR A 275 3.91 -16.54 21.01
CA TYR A 275 3.49 -17.55 21.97
C TYR A 275 2.92 -16.88 23.19
N TRP A 276 1.67 -17.22 23.47
CA TRP A 276 0.90 -16.71 24.58
C TRP A 276 0.51 -17.85 25.49
N CYS A 277 0.52 -17.57 26.79
CA CYS A 277 0.25 -18.56 27.80
C CYS A 277 -0.64 -17.95 28.88
N VAL A 278 -1.71 -18.66 29.24
CA VAL A 278 -2.64 -18.24 30.30
C VAL A 278 -2.39 -19.12 31.51
N GLU A 279 -2.16 -18.49 32.66
CA GLU A 279 -1.99 -19.17 33.94
C GLU A 279 -2.92 -18.55 35.00
N VAL A 280 -3.09 -19.26 36.12
CA VAL A 280 -3.88 -18.76 37.26
C VAL A 280 -3.04 -17.74 38.03
N ASP A 281 -3.57 -16.53 38.18
CA ASP A 281 -2.93 -15.49 38.97
C ASP A 281 -3.14 -15.74 40.48
N THR A 282 -2.03 -15.94 41.18
CA THR A 282 -1.98 -16.24 42.62
C THR A 282 -1.55 -15.04 43.46
N THR A 283 -1.35 -13.85 42.86
CA THR A 283 -0.84 -12.65 43.54
C THR A 283 -1.74 -12.15 44.67
N GLY A 284 -3.04 -12.47 44.65
CA GLY A 284 -3.98 -12.20 45.74
C GLY A 284 -3.92 -13.17 46.93
N GLY A 285 -3.09 -14.22 46.85
CA GLY A 285 -2.91 -15.23 47.89
C GLY A 285 -1.87 -14.85 48.96
N ASN A 286 -1.82 -15.63 50.03
CA ASN A 286 -0.81 -15.43 51.07
C ASN A 286 0.51 -16.11 50.70
N LEU A 287 1.42 -15.33 50.11
CA LEU A 287 2.75 -15.75 49.64
C LEU A 287 3.56 -16.51 50.70
N THR A 288 3.44 -16.17 51.99
CA THR A 288 4.18 -16.86 53.06
C THR A 288 3.76 -18.32 53.17
N THR A 289 2.48 -18.60 52.95
CA THR A 289 1.93 -19.97 52.98
C THR A 289 2.43 -20.77 51.80
N VAL A 290 2.52 -20.15 50.63
CA VAL A 290 3.05 -20.83 49.45
C VAL A 290 4.53 -21.14 49.60
N LEU A 291 5.32 -20.21 50.14
CA LEU A 291 6.72 -20.45 50.48
C LEU A 291 6.89 -21.56 51.54
N GLN A 292 5.97 -21.65 52.51
CA GLN A 292 5.96 -22.73 53.51
C GLN A 292 5.70 -24.09 52.86
N ILE A 293 4.70 -24.16 51.97
CA ILE A 293 4.41 -25.36 51.18
C ILE A 293 5.65 -25.75 50.37
N GLN A 294 6.23 -24.80 49.62
CA GLN A 294 7.44 -25.02 48.82
C GLN A 294 8.63 -25.53 49.64
N ASN A 295 8.86 -24.96 50.82
CA ASN A 295 9.95 -25.37 51.70
C ASN A 295 9.81 -26.80 52.22
N GLU A 296 8.58 -27.28 52.43
CA GLU A 296 8.33 -28.68 52.84
C GLU A 296 8.64 -29.66 51.70
N PHE A 297 8.55 -29.21 50.43
CA PHE A 297 8.81 -30.01 49.22
C PHE A 297 10.22 -29.88 48.62
N GLN A 298 11.02 -28.88 49.04
CA GLN A 298 12.41 -28.66 48.61
C GLN A 298 12.62 -28.78 47.07
N SER A 299 13.50 -29.70 46.63
CA SER A 299 13.85 -29.89 45.22
C SER A 299 12.78 -30.61 44.39
N GLU A 300 11.82 -31.28 45.04
CA GLU A 300 10.74 -31.99 44.33
C GLU A 300 9.73 -31.01 43.74
N TRP A 301 9.52 -29.84 44.36
CA TRP A 301 8.57 -28.83 43.87
C TRP A 301 8.87 -28.41 42.43
N SER A 302 10.12 -28.04 42.13
CA SER A 302 10.54 -27.61 40.79
C SER A 302 10.65 -28.74 39.76
N SER A 303 10.81 -30.00 40.20
CA SER A 303 10.89 -31.16 39.31
C SER A 303 9.56 -31.88 39.08
N MET A 304 8.46 -31.36 39.64
CA MET A 304 7.13 -31.95 39.48
C MET A 304 6.64 -31.80 38.04
N THR A 305 6.49 -32.92 37.34
CA THR A 305 5.83 -33.00 36.03
C THR A 305 4.31 -32.90 36.11
N THR A 306 3.76 -32.80 37.33
CA THR A 306 2.33 -32.87 37.62
C THR A 306 1.81 -31.52 38.15
N ASN A 307 0.50 -31.33 38.06
CA ASN A 307 -0.17 -30.08 38.35
C ASN A 307 0.02 -29.62 39.82
N GLN A 308 0.87 -28.61 40.04
CA GLN A 308 1.18 -28.00 41.34
C GLN A 308 -0.02 -27.22 41.93
N LEU A 309 -0.94 -26.71 41.09
CA LEU A 309 -2.15 -26.01 41.57
C LEU A 309 -3.06 -26.96 42.38
N ASP A 310 -3.12 -28.25 42.04
CA ASP A 310 -3.93 -29.22 42.78
C ASP A 310 -3.46 -29.33 44.25
N THR A 311 -2.15 -29.22 44.48
CA THR A 311 -1.53 -29.21 45.81
C THR A 311 -1.94 -27.96 46.61
N LEU A 312 -1.95 -26.79 45.97
CA LEU A 312 -2.40 -25.53 46.59
C LEU A 312 -3.89 -25.55 46.93
N TYR A 313 -4.74 -26.04 46.02
CA TYR A 313 -6.18 -26.19 46.27
C TYR A 313 -6.47 -27.20 47.39
N THR A 314 -5.67 -28.27 47.50
CA THR A 314 -5.77 -29.24 48.59
C THR A 314 -5.54 -28.58 49.94
N TYR A 315 -4.46 -27.80 50.07
CA TYR A 315 -4.16 -27.08 51.31
C TYR A 315 -5.31 -26.13 51.69
N ASP A 316 -5.84 -25.36 50.72
CA ASP A 316 -6.92 -24.41 50.97
C ASP A 316 -8.26 -25.10 51.32
N ALA A 317 -8.61 -26.19 50.63
CA ALA A 317 -9.83 -26.97 50.88
C ALA A 317 -9.88 -27.47 52.33
N VAL A 318 -8.76 -28.01 52.81
CA VAL A 318 -8.63 -28.55 54.17
C VAL A 318 -8.69 -27.44 55.20
N LYS A 319 -7.90 -26.38 55.01
CA LYS A 319 -7.82 -25.25 55.93
C LYS A 319 -9.18 -24.54 56.09
N ILE A 320 -9.91 -24.33 55.00
CA ILE A 320 -11.24 -23.71 55.04
C ILE A 320 -12.25 -24.63 55.71
N SER A 321 -12.26 -25.92 55.36
CA SER A 321 -13.21 -26.87 55.94
C SER A 321 -13.04 -26.98 57.45
N LEU A 322 -11.80 -27.08 57.93
CA LEU A 322 -11.49 -27.10 59.36
C LEU A 322 -11.85 -25.78 60.06
N ARG A 323 -11.67 -24.64 59.39
CA ARG A 323 -12.07 -23.32 59.92
C ARG A 323 -13.58 -23.21 60.08
N VAL A 324 -14.35 -23.68 59.10
CA VAL A 324 -15.82 -23.69 59.15
C VAL A 324 -16.31 -24.54 60.31
N VAL A 325 -15.81 -25.77 60.43
CA VAL A 325 -16.25 -26.65 61.51
C VAL A 325 -15.84 -26.09 62.87
N ASN A 326 -14.64 -25.52 63.01
CA ASN A 326 -14.23 -24.82 64.24
C ASN A 326 -15.13 -23.63 64.59
N SER A 327 -15.57 -22.86 63.59
CA SER A 327 -16.54 -21.78 63.78
C SER A 327 -17.90 -22.31 64.27
N LEU A 328 -18.36 -23.44 63.71
CA LEU A 328 -19.62 -24.07 64.10
C LEU A 328 -19.56 -24.74 65.48
N THR A 329 -18.41 -25.31 65.86
CA THR A 329 -18.19 -25.89 67.20
C THR A 329 -18.10 -24.81 68.27
N THR A 330 -17.36 -23.72 68.01
CA THR A 330 -17.28 -22.57 68.93
C THR A 330 -18.65 -21.88 69.12
N ALA A 331 -19.46 -21.83 68.07
CA ALA A 331 -20.85 -21.35 68.12
C ALA A 331 -21.84 -22.34 68.77
N LYS A 332 -21.39 -23.53 69.21
CA LYS A 332 -22.21 -24.63 69.76
C LYS A 332 -23.33 -25.12 68.83
N LYS A 333 -23.22 -24.88 67.51
CA LYS A 333 -24.16 -25.37 66.50
C LYS A 333 -23.84 -26.80 66.03
N TRP A 334 -22.57 -27.19 66.08
CA TRP A 334 -22.11 -28.52 65.69
C TRP A 334 -22.25 -29.54 66.83
N LYS A 335 -23.17 -30.52 66.70
CA LYS A 335 -23.32 -31.62 67.67
C LYS A 335 -22.50 -32.83 67.25
N LYS A 336 -21.56 -33.29 68.10
CA LYS A 336 -20.76 -34.50 67.85
C LYS A 336 -21.58 -35.77 68.13
N MET A 337 -21.48 -36.74 67.24
CA MET A 337 -22.17 -38.03 67.35
C MET A 337 -21.28 -39.02 68.08
N ASN A 338 -21.81 -39.71 69.10
CA ASN A 338 -21.08 -40.76 69.80
C ASN A 338 -21.26 -42.09 69.06
N SER A 339 -20.17 -42.84 68.89
CA SER A 339 -20.14 -44.12 68.16
C SER A 339 -20.88 -45.27 68.84
N THR A 340 -21.56 -45.06 69.97
CA THR A 340 -22.02 -46.15 70.87
C THR A 340 -23.51 -46.17 71.19
N ALA A 341 -24.39 -45.61 70.36
CA ALA A 341 -25.83 -45.66 70.67
C ALA A 341 -26.74 -45.69 69.42
N SER A 342 -26.78 -46.81 68.69
CA SER A 342 -27.93 -47.16 67.84
C SER A 342 -27.82 -48.64 67.42
N ASP A 343 -28.76 -49.49 67.84
CA ASP A 343 -28.90 -50.91 67.43
C ASP A 343 -29.28 -51.07 65.93
N VAL A 344 -29.06 -50.05 65.09
CA VAL A 344 -29.40 -50.01 63.67
C VAL A 344 -28.16 -49.56 62.88
N PRO A 345 -27.74 -50.29 61.82
CA PRO A 345 -26.56 -49.94 61.03
C PRO A 345 -26.71 -48.52 60.44
N ALA A 346 -25.69 -47.68 60.60
CA ALA A 346 -25.73 -46.27 60.22
C ALA A 346 -25.98 -46.07 58.71
N CYS A 347 -25.54 -47.02 57.87
CA CYS A 347 -25.63 -46.93 56.41
C CYS A 347 -26.88 -47.61 55.81
N THR A 348 -27.70 -48.29 56.62
CA THR A 348 -28.98 -48.89 56.16
C THR A 348 -30.19 -48.00 56.44
N LYS A 349 -29.97 -46.81 57.03
CA LYS A 349 -31.04 -45.83 57.24
C LYS A 349 -31.51 -45.24 55.90
N PRO A 350 -32.82 -45.02 55.71
CA PRO A 350 -33.31 -44.23 54.58
C PRO A 350 -32.66 -42.83 54.63
N LEU A 351 -32.42 -42.22 53.46
CA LEU A 351 -31.84 -40.87 53.38
C LEU A 351 -32.54 -39.93 54.36
N GLN A 352 -31.75 -39.35 55.27
CA GLN A 352 -32.27 -38.38 56.21
C GLN A 352 -32.84 -37.16 55.47
N GLU A 353 -33.98 -36.67 55.94
CA GLU A 353 -34.59 -35.45 55.43
C GLU A 353 -33.65 -34.26 55.67
N LEU A 354 -33.44 -33.45 54.62
CA LEU A 354 -32.55 -32.30 54.70
C LEU A 354 -33.26 -31.18 55.47
N THR A 355 -32.87 -31.00 56.73
CA THR A 355 -33.40 -29.94 57.62
C THR A 355 -32.29 -28.97 57.99
N SER A 356 -32.64 -27.78 58.47
CA SER A 356 -31.65 -26.75 58.87
C SER A 356 -30.74 -27.18 60.04
N SER A 357 -31.00 -28.32 60.67
CA SER A 357 -30.23 -28.88 61.78
C SER A 357 -29.27 -30.01 61.38
N THR A 358 -29.29 -30.46 60.11
CA THR A 358 -28.34 -31.47 59.62
C THR A 358 -26.93 -30.85 59.49
N ARG A 359 -25.89 -31.58 59.90
CA ARG A 359 -24.49 -31.14 59.78
C ARG A 359 -24.10 -30.89 58.33
N PHE A 360 -24.58 -31.70 57.39
CA PHE A 360 -24.33 -31.49 55.96
C PHE A 360 -24.84 -30.12 55.48
N TYR A 361 -26.08 -29.74 55.86
CA TYR A 361 -26.65 -28.42 55.52
C TYR A 361 -25.93 -27.28 56.22
N MET A 362 -25.70 -27.39 57.54
CA MET A 362 -25.03 -26.35 58.32
C MET A 362 -23.62 -26.06 57.81
N PHE A 363 -22.89 -27.09 57.38
CA PHE A 363 -21.58 -26.94 56.78
C PHE A 363 -21.65 -26.16 55.46
N ALA A 364 -22.56 -26.56 54.56
CA ALA A 364 -22.76 -25.89 53.27
C ALA A 364 -23.23 -24.43 53.44
N GLU A 365 -24.16 -24.16 54.37
CA GLU A 365 -24.62 -22.81 54.68
C GLU A 365 -23.47 -21.95 55.24
N ALA A 366 -22.67 -22.48 56.16
CA ALA A 366 -21.57 -21.74 56.77
C ALA A 366 -20.48 -21.37 55.75
N LEU A 367 -20.22 -22.21 54.74
CA LEU A 367 -19.33 -21.89 53.63
C LEU A 367 -19.79 -20.66 52.85
N THR A 368 -21.10 -20.56 52.56
CA THR A 368 -21.65 -19.44 51.78
C THR A 368 -21.54 -18.09 52.49
N GLN A 369 -21.42 -18.11 53.81
CA GLN A 369 -21.32 -16.93 54.69
C GLN A 369 -19.87 -16.53 55.00
N LEU A 370 -18.87 -17.27 54.49
CA LEU A 370 -17.47 -16.92 54.71
C LEU A 370 -17.11 -15.60 54.02
N PRO A 371 -16.41 -14.68 54.70
CA PRO A 371 -15.86 -13.51 54.05
C PRO A 371 -14.75 -13.93 53.07
N PRO A 372 -14.42 -13.10 52.07
CA PRO A 372 -13.26 -13.33 51.21
C PRO A 372 -11.99 -13.51 52.04
N THR A 373 -11.29 -14.63 51.84
CA THR A 373 -10.07 -14.95 52.60
C THR A 373 -8.91 -15.24 51.66
N PRO A 374 -7.70 -14.71 51.94
CA PRO A 374 -6.51 -15.06 51.19
C PRO A 374 -6.09 -16.50 51.53
N GLY A 375 -6.06 -17.37 50.52
CA GLY A 375 -5.50 -18.72 50.58
C GLY A 375 -4.15 -18.83 49.89
N ALA A 376 -3.67 -20.06 49.71
CA ALA A 376 -2.46 -20.36 48.96
C ALA A 376 -2.69 -20.24 47.43
N SER A 377 -3.89 -20.57 46.95
CA SER A 377 -4.28 -20.51 45.53
C SER A 377 -4.79 -19.15 45.05
N GLY A 378 -4.96 -18.17 45.95
CA GLY A 378 -5.51 -16.84 45.65
C GLY A 378 -6.57 -16.39 46.67
N VAL A 379 -7.40 -15.41 46.29
CA VAL A 379 -8.51 -14.96 47.15
C VAL A 379 -9.71 -15.89 46.96
N ILE A 380 -10.14 -16.54 48.04
CA ILE A 380 -11.24 -17.51 48.02
C ILE A 380 -12.52 -16.83 48.50
N THR A 381 -13.58 -16.93 47.70
CA THR A 381 -14.91 -16.39 48.04
C THR A 381 -16.02 -17.28 47.51
N PHE A 382 -16.99 -17.56 48.38
CA PHE A 382 -18.14 -18.40 48.05
C PHE A 382 -19.37 -17.56 47.66
N ASN A 383 -19.47 -16.30 48.10
CA ASN A 383 -20.49 -15.31 47.73
C ASN A 383 -21.92 -15.86 47.55
N GLY A 384 -22.46 -16.55 48.57
CA GLY A 384 -23.82 -17.11 48.51
C GLY A 384 -23.96 -18.42 47.71
N THR A 385 -22.86 -18.94 47.16
CA THR A 385 -22.77 -20.27 46.51
C THR A 385 -21.90 -21.21 47.34
N VAL A 386 -21.85 -22.50 46.98
CA VAL A 386 -20.99 -23.49 47.64
C VAL A 386 -19.69 -23.78 46.86
N VAL A 387 -19.46 -23.04 45.78
CA VAL A 387 -18.29 -23.18 44.90
C VAL A 387 -17.48 -21.89 44.95
N ASN A 388 -16.15 -21.98 44.85
CA ASN A 388 -15.31 -20.80 44.77
C ASN A 388 -15.62 -19.97 43.49
N GLN A 389 -16.05 -18.72 43.68
CA GLN A 389 -16.50 -17.83 42.61
C GLN A 389 -15.42 -16.88 42.09
N LYS A 390 -14.25 -16.83 42.74
CA LYS A 390 -13.17 -15.91 42.32
C LYS A 390 -11.91 -16.68 41.95
N SER A 391 -11.52 -16.52 40.69
CA SER A 391 -10.20 -16.85 40.18
C SER A 391 -9.74 -15.70 39.28
N GLU A 392 -8.46 -15.37 39.36
CA GLU A 392 -7.83 -14.39 38.49
C GLU A 392 -6.92 -15.16 37.53
N PHE A 393 -6.87 -14.75 36.27
CA PHE A 393 -6.03 -15.36 35.24
C PHE A 393 -5.16 -14.27 34.65
N ARG A 394 -3.87 -14.56 34.48
CA ARG A 394 -2.94 -13.67 33.80
C ARG A 394 -2.47 -14.30 32.51
N VAL A 395 -2.24 -13.46 31.50
CA VAL A 395 -1.68 -13.87 30.22
C VAL A 395 -0.23 -13.40 30.15
N LEU A 396 0.66 -14.33 29.85
CA LEU A 396 2.08 -14.08 29.60
C LEU A 396 2.37 -14.21 28.12
N MET A 397 3.24 -13.33 27.62
CA MET A 397 3.82 -13.42 26.30
C MET A 397 5.25 -13.95 26.41
N CYS A 398 5.57 -15.00 25.67
CA CYS A 398 6.96 -15.41 25.48
C CYS A 398 7.57 -14.54 24.38
N ARG A 399 8.24 -13.45 24.78
CA ARG A 399 8.92 -12.56 23.83
C ARG A 399 10.31 -13.10 23.53
N THR A 400 10.59 -13.38 22.26
CA THR A 400 11.96 -13.62 21.79
C THR A 400 12.76 -12.35 21.98
N ASN A 401 13.94 -12.47 22.58
CA ASN A 401 14.81 -11.34 22.85
C ASN A 401 15.49 -10.90 21.54
N ASN A 402 14.76 -10.17 20.70
CA ASN A 402 15.29 -9.44 19.56
C ASN A 402 14.70 -8.04 19.64
N ASP A 403 15.57 -7.06 19.91
CA ASP A 403 15.36 -5.63 19.78
C ASP A 403 13.94 -5.09 20.03
N ASP A 404 13.77 -4.26 21.06
CA ASP A 404 12.57 -3.41 21.23
C ASP A 404 12.31 -2.43 20.06
N ARG A 405 13.02 -2.58 18.93
CA ARG A 405 12.92 -1.76 17.73
C ARG A 405 11.81 -2.27 16.83
N LEU A 406 10.79 -1.46 16.59
CA LEU A 406 9.72 -1.76 15.64
C LEU A 406 10.27 -1.78 14.19
N PRO A 407 10.07 -2.85 13.42
CA PRO A 407 10.40 -2.89 12.00
C PRO A 407 9.40 -2.06 11.19
N ILE A 408 9.92 -1.08 10.46
CA ILE A 408 9.14 -0.18 9.61
C ILE A 408 9.45 -0.49 8.15
N CYS A 409 8.45 -0.95 7.41
CA CYS A 409 8.54 -1.13 5.98
C CYS A 409 8.62 0.23 5.27
N VAL A 410 9.61 0.38 4.39
CA VAL A 410 9.79 1.57 3.54
C VAL A 410 10.03 1.15 2.09
N ASP A 411 9.49 1.95 1.17
CA ASP A 411 9.72 1.84 -0.27
C ASP A 411 10.31 3.15 -0.80
N GLN A 412 11.27 3.08 -1.72
CA GLN A 412 12.03 4.23 -2.19
C GLN A 412 11.25 4.97 -3.29
N GLU A 413 10.70 6.15 -2.96
CA GLU A 413 10.01 7.02 -3.92
C GLU A 413 10.19 8.50 -3.50
N GLU A 414 10.76 9.31 -4.40
CA GLU A 414 10.94 10.75 -4.16
C GLU A 414 9.62 11.52 -4.35
N PRO A 415 9.25 12.49 -3.48
CA PRO A 415 9.98 13.03 -2.32
C PRO A 415 9.63 12.37 -0.96
N PHE A 416 8.87 11.29 -0.96
CA PHE A 416 8.34 10.66 0.26
C PHE A 416 9.42 9.95 1.08
N VAL A 417 10.23 9.12 0.42
CA VAL A 417 11.28 8.29 1.01
C VAL A 417 12.47 8.22 0.04
N VAL A 418 13.59 8.76 0.49
CA VAL A 418 14.84 8.89 -0.26
C VAL A 418 15.97 8.30 0.57
N LYS A 419 16.70 7.37 -0.04
CA LYS A 419 17.85 6.71 0.59
C LYS A 419 19.11 7.53 0.33
N THR A 420 19.64 8.14 1.39
CA THR A 420 20.89 8.93 1.36
C THR A 420 22.04 8.10 1.98
N SER A 421 23.29 8.48 1.72
CA SER A 421 24.48 7.81 2.31
C SER A 421 24.51 7.86 3.85
N SER A 422 23.79 8.80 4.48
CA SER A 422 23.67 8.96 5.93
C SER A 422 22.43 8.30 6.55
N GLY A 423 21.55 7.68 5.76
CA GLY A 423 20.29 7.09 6.23
C GLY A 423 19.09 7.38 5.34
N TRP A 424 17.89 7.23 5.89
CA TRP A 424 16.63 7.51 5.21
C TRP A 424 16.21 8.96 5.44
N SER A 425 15.65 9.59 4.41
CA SER A 425 15.19 10.98 4.45
C SER A 425 13.95 11.13 3.57
N GLY A 426 13.13 12.15 3.79
CA GLY A 426 11.93 12.39 2.98
C GLY A 426 10.71 12.73 3.83
N TYR A 427 9.63 13.15 3.18
CA TYR A 427 8.42 13.61 3.88
C TYR A 427 7.86 12.56 4.84
N ALA A 428 7.70 11.32 4.38
CA ALA A 428 7.11 10.25 5.18
C ALA A 428 8.03 9.81 6.32
N ILE A 429 9.35 9.88 6.09
CA ILE A 429 10.37 9.59 7.11
C ILE A 429 10.30 10.64 8.22
N GLU A 430 10.47 11.93 7.89
CA GLU A 430 10.48 13.01 8.90
C GLU A 430 9.16 13.08 9.68
N LEU A 431 8.01 12.89 9.01
CA LEU A 431 6.72 12.82 9.69
C LEU A 431 6.67 11.66 10.69
N PHE A 432 7.14 10.47 10.29
CA PHE A 432 7.18 9.33 11.19
C PHE A 432 8.14 9.56 12.36
N GLU A 433 9.31 10.17 12.14
CA GLU A 433 10.28 10.46 13.20
C GLU A 433 9.72 11.43 14.25
N LEU A 434 8.97 12.46 13.82
CA LEU A 434 8.27 13.36 14.75
C LEU A 434 7.30 12.58 15.65
N ILE A 435 6.50 11.69 15.05
CA ILE A 435 5.51 10.89 15.77
C ILE A 435 6.20 9.85 16.68
N ALA A 436 7.26 9.21 16.20
CA ALA A 436 8.03 8.22 16.95
C ALA A 436 8.72 8.84 18.17
N ASN A 437 9.25 10.05 18.04
CA ASN A 437 9.86 10.80 19.14
C ASN A 437 8.82 11.17 20.22
N GLU A 438 7.61 11.57 19.82
CA GLU A 438 6.53 11.87 20.78
C GLU A 438 6.00 10.61 21.50
N LEU A 439 6.01 9.46 20.82
CA LEU A 439 5.64 8.17 21.39
C LEU A 439 6.77 7.45 22.15
N GLY A 440 8.02 7.91 22.03
CA GLY A 440 9.19 7.24 22.59
C GLY A 440 9.49 5.86 21.97
N LEU A 441 9.17 5.68 20.68
CA LEU A 441 9.36 4.41 19.97
C LEU A 441 10.81 4.22 19.56
N LYS A 442 11.34 3.02 19.77
CA LYS A 442 12.58 2.56 19.10
C LYS A 442 12.18 1.86 17.82
N TYR A 443 12.89 2.08 16.72
CA TYR A 443 12.51 1.52 15.42
C TYR A 443 13.72 1.21 14.53
N VAL A 444 13.48 0.42 13.49
CA VAL A 444 14.44 0.09 12.42
C VAL A 444 13.71 0.08 11.07
N TYR A 445 14.29 0.77 10.08
CA TYR A 445 13.74 0.76 8.73
C TYR A 445 14.14 -0.52 7.98
N VAL A 446 13.16 -1.16 7.35
CA VAL A 446 13.28 -2.35 6.53
C VAL A 446 12.82 -1.99 5.12
N GLU A 447 13.73 -2.07 4.17
CA GLU A 447 13.42 -1.82 2.76
C GLU A 447 12.60 -2.98 2.19
N GLN A 448 11.54 -2.66 1.45
CA GLN A 448 10.69 -3.67 0.85
C GLN A 448 11.42 -4.41 -0.27
N LYS A 449 11.48 -5.75 -0.18
CA LYS A 449 12.22 -6.60 -1.14
C LYS A 449 11.74 -6.47 -2.58
N ASP A 450 10.43 -6.28 -2.76
CA ASP A 450 9.80 -6.27 -4.08
C ASP A 450 9.72 -4.86 -4.68
N GLY A 451 9.88 -3.79 -3.90
CA GLY A 451 9.68 -2.39 -4.35
C GLY A 451 8.27 -2.11 -4.90
N ILE A 452 7.27 -2.84 -4.41
CA ILE A 452 5.87 -2.74 -4.84
C ILE A 452 5.01 -2.38 -3.62
N TYR A 453 4.02 -1.50 -3.81
CA TYR A 453 3.07 -1.09 -2.76
C TYR A 453 2.25 -2.26 -2.22
N GLY A 454 1.64 -3.02 -3.13
CA GLY A 454 0.96 -4.26 -2.81
C GLY A 454 -0.26 -4.49 -3.69
N THR A 455 -0.30 -5.65 -4.32
CA THR A 455 -1.37 -6.05 -5.25
C THR A 455 -1.93 -7.39 -4.82
N LYS A 456 -3.25 -7.54 -4.96
CA LYS A 456 -3.91 -8.80 -4.67
C LYS A 456 -3.63 -9.80 -5.79
N GLN A 457 -2.96 -10.89 -5.46
CA GLN A 457 -2.68 -11.97 -6.40
C GLN A 457 -3.95 -12.84 -6.65
N PRO A 458 -4.00 -13.60 -7.76
CA PRO A 458 -5.10 -14.53 -8.04
C PRO A 458 -5.37 -15.52 -6.91
N ASP A 459 -4.33 -15.92 -6.18
CA ASP A 459 -4.38 -16.84 -5.03
C ASP A 459 -5.02 -16.20 -3.78
N GLY A 460 -5.42 -14.93 -3.85
CA GLY A 460 -6.03 -14.18 -2.75
C GLY A 460 -5.03 -13.65 -1.71
N ARG A 461 -3.73 -13.88 -1.92
CA ARG A 461 -2.62 -13.32 -1.12
C ARG A 461 -2.26 -11.91 -1.59
N TRP A 462 -1.67 -11.11 -0.70
CA TRP A 462 -1.18 -9.77 -0.98
C TRP A 462 0.34 -9.78 -0.98
N ASN A 463 0.97 -9.10 -1.93
CA ASN A 463 2.42 -8.86 -1.93
C ASN A 463 2.74 -7.41 -1.53
N GLY A 464 4.01 -7.01 -1.64
CA GLY A 464 4.44 -5.64 -1.38
C GLY A 464 4.29 -5.21 0.08
N MET A 465 4.33 -3.91 0.33
CA MET A 465 4.20 -3.33 1.68
C MET A 465 2.89 -3.72 2.37
N ILE A 466 1.77 -3.77 1.63
CA ILE A 466 0.47 -4.20 2.19
C ILE A 466 0.55 -5.65 2.67
N GLY A 467 1.19 -6.54 1.90
CA GLY A 467 1.41 -7.93 2.30
C GLY A 467 2.28 -8.04 3.55
N SER A 468 3.41 -7.33 3.60
CA SER A 468 4.34 -7.37 4.74
C SER A 468 3.71 -6.86 6.04
N VAL A 469 2.82 -5.86 5.99
CA VAL A 469 2.05 -5.42 7.17
C VAL A 469 0.92 -6.40 7.50
N ALA A 470 0.19 -6.90 6.50
CA ALA A 470 -0.91 -7.85 6.70
C ALA A 470 -0.43 -9.17 7.33
N TYR A 471 0.77 -9.63 6.96
CA TYR A 471 1.39 -10.84 7.48
C TYR A 471 2.30 -10.60 8.70
N ARG A 472 2.30 -9.38 9.26
CA ARG A 472 3.12 -8.98 10.42
C ARG A 472 4.62 -9.27 10.26
N GLU A 473 5.15 -9.15 9.04
CA GLU A 473 6.61 -9.10 8.81
C GLU A 473 7.17 -7.74 9.25
N THR A 474 6.35 -6.70 9.15
CA THR A 474 6.65 -5.33 9.59
C THR A 474 5.46 -4.74 10.36
N ASP A 475 5.74 -3.95 11.39
CA ASP A 475 4.72 -3.40 12.30
C ASP A 475 4.09 -2.10 11.77
N VAL A 476 4.79 -1.40 10.89
CA VAL A 476 4.33 -0.15 10.28
C VAL A 476 4.85 -0.11 8.85
N ALA A 477 4.04 0.31 7.87
CA ALA A 477 4.54 0.70 6.57
C ALA A 477 4.31 2.19 6.35
N ILE A 478 5.38 2.90 5.98
CA ILE A 478 5.38 4.33 5.66
C ILE A 478 5.90 4.54 4.25
N GLY A 479 5.27 5.47 3.52
CA GLY A 479 5.60 5.78 2.15
C GLY A 479 4.41 6.36 1.42
N ARG A 480 4.41 6.24 0.09
CA ARG A 480 3.32 6.66 -0.79
C ARG A 480 2.18 5.64 -0.79
N LEU A 481 1.56 5.39 0.37
CA LEU A 481 0.53 4.35 0.55
C LEU A 481 -0.88 4.91 0.37
N MET A 482 -1.54 4.54 -0.74
CA MET A 482 -2.92 4.93 -1.03
C MET A 482 -3.92 4.10 -0.23
N ILE A 483 -4.90 4.78 0.38
CA ILE A 483 -6.02 4.11 1.06
C ILE A 483 -6.92 3.43 0.01
N SER A 484 -7.05 2.11 0.12
CA SER A 484 -7.89 1.28 -0.76
C SER A 484 -8.88 0.47 0.06
N ASN A 485 -10.14 0.44 -0.38
CA ASN A 485 -11.21 -0.34 0.26
C ASN A 485 -10.90 -1.86 0.35
N GLU A 486 -10.06 -2.38 -0.54
CA GLU A 486 -9.67 -3.79 -0.51
C GLU A 486 -8.57 -4.04 0.52
N ALA A 487 -7.62 -3.11 0.65
CA ALA A 487 -6.52 -3.19 1.61
C ALA A 487 -7.02 -2.90 3.04
N GLU A 488 -7.96 -1.97 3.21
CA GLU A 488 -8.57 -1.63 4.51
C GLU A 488 -9.31 -2.81 5.17
N LYS A 489 -9.62 -3.86 4.40
CA LYS A 489 -10.17 -5.11 4.94
C LYS A 489 -9.12 -6.03 5.59
N LEU A 490 -7.83 -5.79 5.34
CA LEU A 490 -6.71 -6.60 5.85
C LEU A 490 -5.78 -5.83 6.78
N ILE A 491 -5.65 -4.52 6.57
CA ILE A 491 -4.76 -3.63 7.32
C ILE A 491 -5.51 -2.38 7.72
N ASP A 492 -5.04 -1.75 8.80
CA ASP A 492 -5.61 -0.51 9.30
C ASP A 492 -4.81 0.69 8.75
N PHE A 493 -5.51 1.64 8.12
CA PHE A 493 -4.91 2.92 7.74
C PHE A 493 -5.12 3.98 8.83
N THR A 494 -4.11 4.80 9.02
CA THR A 494 -4.18 6.04 9.83
C THR A 494 -4.97 7.13 9.09
N ARG A 495 -5.17 8.28 9.73
CA ARG A 495 -5.71 9.47 9.04
C ARG A 495 -4.79 9.91 7.91
N SER A 496 -5.39 10.56 6.90
CA SER A 496 -4.64 11.04 5.73
C SER A 496 -3.54 12.01 6.15
N THR A 497 -2.32 11.78 5.67
CA THR A 497 -1.14 12.61 5.96
C THR A 497 -1.02 13.81 5.02
N LEU A 498 -1.70 13.78 3.87
CA LEU A 498 -1.69 14.82 2.84
C LEU A 498 -3.12 15.13 2.37
N GLY A 499 -3.26 16.22 1.60
CA GLY A 499 -4.50 16.52 0.88
C GLY A 499 -4.85 15.46 -0.17
N SER A 500 -6.00 15.62 -0.82
CA SER A 500 -6.45 14.69 -1.85
C SER A 500 -5.50 14.66 -3.04
N SER A 501 -4.90 13.50 -3.30
CA SER A 501 -4.05 13.21 -4.46
C SER A 501 -4.85 12.59 -5.60
N GLY A 502 -4.35 12.63 -6.84
CA GLY A 502 -5.01 12.07 -8.02
C GLY A 502 -4.10 12.09 -9.24
N VAL A 503 -4.56 11.66 -10.41
CA VAL A 503 -3.73 11.70 -11.63
C VAL A 503 -3.76 13.09 -12.27
N VAL A 504 -2.60 13.62 -12.61
CA VAL A 504 -2.43 14.83 -13.41
C VAL A 504 -1.60 14.54 -14.66
N LEU A 505 -1.73 15.38 -15.68
CA LEU A 505 -0.93 15.30 -16.88
C LEU A 505 0.16 16.37 -16.85
N LEU A 506 1.41 15.95 -17.07
CA LEU A 506 2.55 16.84 -17.20
C LEU A 506 3.10 16.82 -18.63
N MET A 507 3.55 17.97 -19.11
CA MET A 507 4.24 18.09 -20.39
C MET A 507 5.28 19.21 -20.35
N SER A 508 6.21 19.21 -21.30
CA SER A 508 7.14 20.33 -21.48
C SER A 508 6.41 21.60 -21.95
N THR A 509 6.91 22.74 -21.49
CA THR A 509 6.48 24.10 -21.81
C THR A 509 7.11 24.59 -23.11
N GLU A 510 8.24 24.00 -23.53
CA GLU A 510 8.89 24.33 -24.79
C GLU A 510 8.05 23.84 -25.97
N GLY A 511 7.24 24.74 -26.52
CA GLY A 511 6.94 24.72 -27.95
C GLY A 511 8.19 25.17 -28.68
N ASP A 512 8.51 24.49 -29.79
CA ASP A 512 9.62 24.81 -30.68
C ASP A 512 9.91 26.31 -30.74
N ILE A 513 11.18 26.67 -30.57
CA ILE A 513 11.68 28.02 -30.86
C ILE A 513 11.51 28.18 -32.37
N ASP A 514 10.33 28.63 -32.79
CA ASP A 514 9.99 28.83 -34.18
C ASP A 514 11.06 29.73 -34.79
N THR A 515 11.79 29.15 -35.75
CA THR A 515 12.85 29.87 -36.47
C THR A 515 12.29 31.20 -36.96
N SER A 516 13.01 32.29 -36.72
CA SER A 516 12.55 33.68 -36.90
C SER A 516 12.12 34.06 -38.33
N ILE A 517 12.28 33.16 -39.29
CA ILE A 517 11.86 33.27 -40.69
C ILE A 517 10.37 32.90 -40.87
N GLY A 518 9.80 32.04 -40.01
CA GLY A 518 8.41 31.59 -40.08
C GLY A 518 7.36 32.67 -39.82
N TYR A 519 7.72 33.75 -39.11
CA TYR A 519 6.82 34.87 -38.82
C TYR A 519 6.25 35.54 -40.08
N MET A 520 6.95 35.53 -41.20
CA MET A 520 6.48 36.16 -42.45
C MET A 520 5.38 35.37 -43.15
N ASP A 521 5.47 34.03 -43.18
CA ASP A 521 4.41 33.15 -43.71
C ASP A 521 3.20 33.12 -42.77
N GLU A 522 3.45 33.36 -41.48
CA GLU A 522 2.38 33.41 -40.52
C GLU A 522 1.44 34.61 -40.73
N ILE A 523 1.93 35.77 -41.18
CA ILE A 523 1.10 36.98 -41.36
C ILE A 523 0.31 36.94 -42.67
N PHE A 524 0.97 36.60 -43.77
CA PHE A 524 0.35 36.36 -45.08
C PHE A 524 0.91 35.07 -45.67
N SER A 525 0.02 34.18 -46.13
CA SER A 525 0.42 32.97 -46.84
C SER A 525 1.25 33.30 -48.08
N VAL A 526 2.23 32.44 -48.39
CA VAL A 526 3.04 32.50 -49.62
C VAL A 526 2.22 32.79 -50.89
N ASN A 527 0.99 32.26 -50.99
CA ASN A 527 0.11 32.50 -52.13
C ASN A 527 -0.26 33.99 -52.30
N ILE A 528 -0.52 34.69 -51.20
CA ILE A 528 -0.87 36.11 -51.20
C ILE A 528 0.36 36.94 -51.60
N TRP A 529 1.55 36.58 -51.10
CA TRP A 529 2.80 37.21 -51.50
C TRP A 529 3.05 37.08 -53.01
N LEU A 530 2.87 35.87 -53.57
CA LEU A 530 3.01 35.64 -55.00
C LEU A 530 1.98 36.44 -55.82
N CYS A 531 0.73 36.54 -55.36
CA CYS A 531 -0.28 37.39 -56.00
C CYS A 531 0.09 38.88 -55.94
N TYR A 532 0.65 39.35 -54.83
CA TYR A 532 1.08 40.74 -54.63
C TYR A 532 2.26 41.10 -55.55
N PHE A 533 3.29 40.27 -55.59
CA PHE A 533 4.41 40.41 -56.54
C PHE A 533 3.97 40.27 -58.00
N GLY A 534 3.07 39.31 -58.28
CA GLY A 534 2.50 39.10 -59.60
C GLY A 534 1.70 40.31 -60.09
N LEU A 535 0.93 40.96 -59.21
CA LEU A 535 0.20 42.18 -59.53
C LEU A 535 1.16 43.32 -59.87
N ALA A 536 2.25 43.49 -59.14
CA ALA A 536 3.25 44.52 -59.45
C ALA A 536 3.93 44.31 -60.82
N LEU A 537 4.27 43.06 -61.15
CA LEU A 537 4.81 42.71 -62.47
C LEU A 537 3.79 42.95 -63.59
N LEU A 538 2.53 42.59 -63.37
CA LEU A 538 1.44 42.82 -64.32
C LEU A 538 1.21 44.32 -64.53
N MET A 539 1.22 45.12 -63.47
CA MET A 539 1.08 46.58 -63.55
C MET A 539 2.26 47.22 -64.29
N SER A 540 3.48 46.77 -64.01
CA SER A 540 4.69 47.21 -64.72
C SER A 540 4.61 46.92 -66.22
N PHE A 541 4.12 45.74 -66.58
CA PHE A 541 3.92 45.35 -67.98
C PHE A 541 2.81 46.15 -68.67
N ILE A 542 1.70 46.38 -67.98
CA ILE A 542 0.60 47.22 -68.47
C ILE A 542 1.09 48.65 -68.71
N LEU A 543 1.82 49.25 -67.76
CA LEU A 543 2.40 50.59 -67.93
C LEU A 543 3.34 50.65 -69.13
N TRP A 544 4.22 49.65 -69.31
CA TRP A 544 5.10 49.55 -70.46
C TRP A 544 4.33 49.49 -71.80
N ILE A 545 3.23 48.72 -71.86
CA ILE A 545 2.34 48.66 -73.03
C ILE A 545 1.66 50.01 -73.28
N TYR A 546 1.11 50.64 -72.24
CA TYR A 546 0.45 51.94 -72.35
C TYR A 546 1.42 53.01 -72.84
N GLU A 547 2.67 53.00 -72.42
CA GLU A 547 3.71 53.92 -72.91
C GLU A 547 4.12 53.64 -74.36
N LYS A 548 4.03 52.39 -74.82
CA LYS A 548 4.27 52.01 -76.23
C LYS A 548 3.11 52.35 -77.15
N LEU A 549 1.87 52.17 -76.70
CA LEU A 549 0.66 52.42 -77.51
C LEU A 549 0.16 53.87 -77.44
N SER A 550 0.54 54.66 -76.44
CA SER A 550 0.00 56.01 -76.27
C SER A 550 0.50 56.97 -77.37
N PRO A 551 -0.40 57.64 -78.11
CA PRO A 551 -0.04 58.56 -79.20
C PRO A 551 0.51 59.92 -78.72
N LEU A 552 0.48 60.22 -77.42
CA LEU A 552 0.86 61.52 -76.82
C LEU A 552 2.31 61.53 -76.30
N ARG A 553 3.27 61.03 -77.08
CA ARG A 553 4.66 60.82 -76.66
C ARG A 553 5.54 62.06 -76.89
N GLU A 554 6.12 62.62 -75.83
CA GLU A 554 7.03 63.79 -75.91
C GLU A 554 8.47 63.55 -75.41
N ARG A 555 8.84 62.36 -74.92
CA ARG A 555 10.24 62.01 -74.53
C ARG A 555 10.94 61.14 -75.60
N PRO A 556 12.16 61.51 -76.07
CA PRO A 556 12.87 60.78 -77.14
C PRO A 556 13.58 59.50 -76.66
N SER A 557 13.85 59.34 -75.36
CA SER A 557 14.24 58.07 -74.76
C SER A 557 12.98 57.32 -74.32
N GLY A 558 12.69 56.17 -74.94
CA GLY A 558 11.61 55.30 -74.46
C GLY A 558 11.93 54.76 -73.08
N THR A 559 10.93 54.67 -72.21
CA THR A 559 11.01 53.90 -70.98
C THR A 559 11.38 52.46 -71.33
N THR A 560 12.44 51.97 -70.72
CA THR A 560 12.81 50.56 -70.83
C THR A 560 11.86 49.75 -69.96
N LEU A 561 11.73 48.45 -70.24
CA LEU A 561 10.94 47.55 -69.38
C LEU A 561 11.41 47.61 -67.92
N LEU A 562 12.70 47.87 -67.69
CA LEU A 562 13.28 48.03 -66.36
C LEU A 562 12.78 49.30 -65.66
N ASP A 563 12.64 50.41 -66.38
CA ASP A 563 12.09 51.65 -65.82
C ASP A 563 10.61 51.46 -65.45
N SER A 564 9.84 50.78 -66.30
CA SER A 564 8.43 50.46 -66.01
C SER A 564 8.29 49.47 -64.84
N LEU A 565 9.24 48.53 -64.68
CA LEU A 565 9.32 47.65 -63.51
C LEU A 565 9.60 48.45 -62.23
N TRP A 566 10.55 49.38 -62.26
CA TRP A 566 10.85 50.20 -61.09
C TRP A 566 9.64 51.07 -60.67
N ILE A 567 8.93 51.64 -61.63
CA ILE A 567 7.69 52.41 -61.39
C ILE A 567 6.57 51.53 -60.81
N GLY A 568 6.41 50.30 -61.30
CA GLY A 568 5.38 49.38 -60.78
C GLY A 568 5.70 48.84 -59.39
N PHE A 569 6.98 48.65 -59.06
CA PHE A 569 7.41 48.16 -57.75
C PHE A 569 7.50 49.26 -56.68
N GLY A 570 7.79 50.51 -57.05
CA GLY A 570 7.92 51.63 -56.11
C GLY A 570 6.75 51.73 -55.11
N PRO A 571 5.49 51.79 -55.56
CA PRO A 571 4.32 51.88 -54.68
C PRO A 571 4.20 50.78 -53.61
N LEU A 572 4.79 49.59 -53.82
CA LEU A 572 4.82 48.51 -52.82
C LEU A 572 5.62 48.91 -51.57
N SER A 573 6.68 49.70 -51.75
CA SER A 573 7.54 50.19 -50.67
C SER A 573 6.98 51.45 -49.99
N LEU A 574 5.78 51.88 -50.36
CA LEU A 574 5.20 53.18 -50.00
C LEU A 574 6.07 54.38 -50.44
N GLN A 575 7.01 54.15 -51.36
CA GLN A 575 7.89 55.17 -51.94
C GLN A 575 7.65 55.23 -53.45
N GLY A 576 7.17 56.37 -53.94
CA GLY A 576 6.95 56.58 -55.37
C GLY A 576 8.09 57.37 -56.01
N GLU A 577 8.56 56.94 -57.17
CA GLU A 577 9.35 57.79 -58.06
C GLU A 577 8.43 58.87 -58.68
N PRO A 578 8.89 60.12 -58.87
CA PRO A 578 8.09 61.15 -59.53
C PRO A 578 7.83 60.81 -61.01
N PHE A 579 6.74 60.08 -61.25
CA PHE A 579 6.23 59.74 -62.56
C PHE A 579 4.85 60.39 -62.77
N ASP A 580 4.75 61.33 -63.71
CA ASP A 580 3.49 62.00 -64.07
C ASP A 580 3.01 61.52 -65.46
N PRO A 581 2.10 60.53 -65.53
CA PRO A 581 1.57 60.07 -66.79
C PRO A 581 0.54 61.08 -67.33
N ARG A 582 0.77 61.67 -68.50
CA ARG A 582 -0.18 62.63 -69.10
C ARG A 582 -1.59 62.08 -69.39
N PRO A 583 -1.78 60.83 -69.87
CA PRO A 583 -3.11 60.30 -70.17
C PRO A 583 -3.95 60.08 -68.91
N ILE A 584 -5.19 60.55 -68.94
CA ILE A 584 -6.11 60.42 -67.80
C ILE A 584 -6.47 58.96 -67.49
N SER A 585 -6.43 58.08 -68.50
CA SER A 585 -6.63 56.64 -68.34
C SER A 585 -5.56 55.98 -67.46
N VAL A 586 -4.30 56.38 -67.63
CA VAL A 586 -3.19 55.88 -66.82
C VAL A 586 -3.24 56.46 -65.41
N LYS A 587 -3.65 57.74 -65.25
CA LYS A 587 -3.88 58.34 -63.92
C LYS A 587 -4.97 57.60 -63.14
N MET A 588 -6.08 57.24 -63.78
CA MET A 588 -7.15 56.47 -63.13
C MET A 588 -6.72 55.05 -62.75
N LEU A 589 -5.96 54.39 -63.63
CA LEU A 589 -5.40 53.06 -63.36
C LEU A 589 -4.42 53.09 -62.17
N MET A 590 -3.52 54.09 -62.12
CA MET A 590 -2.59 54.28 -61.01
C MET A 590 -3.31 54.60 -59.70
N TRP A 591 -4.34 55.42 -59.74
CA TRP A 591 -5.15 55.72 -58.55
C TRP A 591 -5.81 54.46 -57.98
N GLY A 592 -6.39 53.60 -58.84
CA GLY A 592 -6.95 52.31 -58.41
C GLY A 592 -5.90 51.36 -57.85
N TYR A 593 -4.72 51.31 -58.46
CA TYR A 593 -3.60 50.49 -57.98
C TYR A 593 -3.09 50.96 -56.61
N TRP A 594 -2.89 52.27 -56.42
CA TRP A 594 -2.45 52.82 -55.14
C TRP A 594 -3.47 52.61 -54.02
N LEU A 595 -4.78 52.77 -54.31
CA LEU A 595 -5.83 52.49 -53.34
C LEU A 595 -5.80 51.03 -52.91
N PHE A 596 -5.69 50.09 -53.86
CA PHE A 596 -5.58 48.67 -53.58
C PHE A 596 -4.36 48.34 -52.70
N LEU A 597 -3.19 48.86 -53.04
CA LEU A 597 -1.97 48.64 -52.26
C LEU A 597 -2.08 49.19 -50.83
N SER A 598 -2.64 50.39 -50.67
CA SER A 598 -2.86 50.99 -49.35
C SER A 598 -3.80 50.15 -48.49
N LEU A 599 -4.84 49.56 -49.09
CA LEU A 599 -5.77 48.69 -48.38
C LEU A 599 -5.07 47.40 -47.93
N VAL A 600 -4.31 46.75 -48.81
CA VAL A 600 -3.55 45.53 -48.47
C VAL A 600 -2.54 45.80 -47.35
N MET A 601 -1.82 46.92 -47.40
CA MET A 601 -0.86 47.30 -46.35
C MET A 601 -1.55 47.61 -45.00
N SER A 602 -2.76 48.18 -45.01
CA SER A 602 -3.52 48.41 -43.78
C SER A 602 -3.98 47.10 -43.12
N VAL A 603 -4.39 46.10 -43.92
CA VAL A 603 -4.76 44.77 -43.44
C VAL A 603 -3.53 44.04 -42.90
N TYR A 604 -2.37 44.18 -43.57
CA TYR A 604 -1.11 43.64 -43.08
C TYR A 604 -0.75 44.22 -41.71
N ALA A 605 -0.82 45.55 -41.55
CA ALA A 605 -0.54 46.22 -40.28
C ALA A 605 -1.50 45.76 -39.17
N ALA A 606 -2.79 45.63 -39.46
CA ALA A 606 -3.79 45.15 -38.51
C ALA A 606 -3.54 43.70 -38.06
N ASN A 607 -3.21 42.81 -38.99
CA ASN A 607 -2.92 41.40 -38.70
C ASN A 607 -1.62 41.23 -37.92
N LEU A 608 -0.59 42.03 -38.23
CA LEU A 608 0.66 42.07 -37.49
C LEU A 608 0.41 42.52 -36.04
N GLN A 609 -0.34 43.61 -35.85
CA GLN A 609 -0.68 44.13 -34.53
C GLN A 609 -1.47 43.11 -33.69
N ALA A 610 -2.47 42.45 -34.30
CA ALA A 610 -3.26 41.43 -33.62
C ALA A 610 -2.42 40.22 -33.17
N LYS A 611 -1.40 39.84 -33.95
CA LYS A 611 -0.49 38.76 -33.59
C LYS A 611 0.53 39.15 -32.52
N MET A 612 1.07 40.37 -32.54
CA MET A 612 1.98 40.82 -31.47
C MET A 612 1.30 40.98 -30.12
N GLN A 613 -0.01 41.27 -30.10
CA GLN A 613 -0.80 41.31 -28.86
C GLN A 613 -1.14 39.91 -28.34
N LYS A 614 -1.10 38.87 -29.19
CA LYS A 614 -1.33 37.49 -28.80
C LYS A 614 -0.02 36.87 -28.33
N LYS A 615 0.24 36.93 -27.02
CA LYS A 615 1.12 35.93 -26.38
C LYS A 615 0.62 34.55 -26.79
N SER A 616 1.52 33.65 -27.17
CA SER A 616 1.20 32.33 -27.72
C SER A 616 0.16 31.58 -26.88
N MET A 617 -1.11 31.72 -27.25
CA MET A 617 -2.21 30.81 -26.93
C MET A 617 -2.54 30.09 -28.25
N ARG A 618 -1.54 29.39 -28.80
CA ARG A 618 -1.72 28.48 -29.93
C ARG A 618 -1.84 27.07 -29.35
N GLY A 619 -3.05 26.51 -29.42
CA GLY A 619 -3.32 25.09 -29.18
C GLY A 619 -2.72 24.51 -27.91
N GLN A 620 -2.81 25.20 -26.77
CA GLN A 620 -2.54 24.51 -25.52
C GLN A 620 -3.71 23.56 -25.29
N ILE A 621 -3.43 22.25 -25.38
CA ILE A 621 -4.37 21.25 -24.87
C ILE A 621 -4.52 21.57 -23.39
N ASP A 622 -5.66 22.15 -23.02
CA ASP A 622 -5.95 22.54 -21.64
C ASP A 622 -6.76 21.46 -20.93
N THR A 623 -7.41 20.57 -21.69
CA THR A 623 -8.22 19.48 -21.15
C THR A 623 -7.65 18.13 -21.52
N VAL A 624 -7.68 17.19 -20.57
CA VAL A 624 -7.25 15.81 -20.82
C VAL A 624 -8.12 15.17 -21.91
N ASP A 625 -9.42 15.48 -21.95
CA ASP A 625 -10.34 14.97 -22.96
C ASP A 625 -9.93 15.35 -24.39
N GLU A 626 -9.46 16.59 -24.60
CA GLU A 626 -8.96 17.04 -25.90
C GLU A 626 -7.65 16.32 -26.27
N LEU A 627 -6.77 16.07 -25.30
CA LEU A 627 -5.55 15.26 -25.51
C LEU A 627 -5.90 13.84 -25.97
N LEU A 628 -6.88 13.21 -25.33
CA LEU A 628 -7.28 11.85 -25.63
C LEU A 628 -7.93 11.71 -27.01
N LEU A 629 -8.44 12.80 -27.60
CA LEU A 629 -9.02 12.79 -28.94
C LEU A 629 -7.95 12.93 -30.03
N GLN A 630 -6.91 13.72 -29.79
CA GLN A 630 -5.82 13.90 -30.75
C GLN A 630 -4.80 12.75 -30.72
N THR A 631 -3.94 12.70 -31.74
CA THR A 631 -2.87 11.71 -31.87
C THR A 631 -1.48 12.33 -32.06
N GLU A 632 -1.37 13.67 -32.06
CA GLU A 632 -0.11 14.38 -32.32
C GLU A 632 0.80 14.35 -31.10
N VAL A 633 0.26 14.69 -29.92
CA VAL A 633 1.00 14.57 -28.66
C VAL A 633 0.86 13.16 -28.12
N LYS A 634 1.99 12.44 -28.03
CA LYS A 634 2.04 11.11 -27.43
C LYS A 634 1.94 11.22 -25.92
N TYR A 635 1.17 10.33 -25.32
CA TYR A 635 1.03 10.25 -23.86
C TYR A 635 1.30 8.85 -23.33
N THR A 636 1.80 8.75 -22.10
CA THR A 636 2.13 7.46 -21.48
C THR A 636 2.08 7.51 -19.95
N LEU A 637 2.26 6.33 -19.34
CA LEU A 637 2.25 6.04 -17.90
C LEU A 637 3.53 5.30 -17.50
N ARG A 638 3.90 5.39 -16.22
CA ARG A 638 4.94 4.55 -15.62
C ARG A 638 4.39 3.15 -15.36
N ARG A 639 5.07 2.11 -15.82
CA ARG A 639 4.64 0.72 -15.65
C ARG A 639 4.68 0.31 -14.17
N GLY A 640 3.65 -0.39 -13.70
CA GLY A 640 3.60 -0.89 -12.31
C GLY A 640 3.38 0.20 -11.26
N SER A 641 3.01 1.41 -11.68
CA SER A 641 2.61 2.51 -10.81
C SER A 641 1.12 2.46 -10.47
N ASP A 642 0.69 3.20 -9.45
CA ASP A 642 -0.73 3.29 -9.05
C ASP A 642 -1.58 3.91 -10.16
N GLU A 643 -1.02 4.87 -10.90
CA GLU A 643 -1.61 5.49 -12.07
C GLU A 643 -1.85 4.45 -13.17
N TYR A 644 -0.89 3.56 -13.41
CA TYR A 644 -1.06 2.46 -14.36
C TYR A 644 -2.17 1.50 -13.94
N GLU A 645 -2.24 1.12 -12.66
CA GLU A 645 -3.29 0.24 -12.15
C GLU A 645 -4.67 0.91 -12.22
N PHE A 646 -4.76 2.21 -11.95
CA PHE A 646 -5.97 3.00 -12.11
C PHE A 646 -6.50 2.96 -13.56
N PHE A 647 -5.64 3.27 -14.55
CA PHE A 647 -6.04 3.24 -15.95
C PHE A 647 -6.38 1.82 -16.44
N LEU A 648 -5.67 0.80 -15.97
CA LEU A 648 -5.97 -0.60 -16.28
C LEU A 648 -7.34 -1.02 -15.74
N LYS A 649 -7.63 -0.72 -14.47
CA LYS A 649 -8.93 -1.01 -13.86
C LYS A 649 -10.06 -0.27 -14.58
N MET A 650 -9.88 1.01 -14.91
CA MET A 650 -10.89 1.77 -15.66
C MET A 650 -11.11 1.24 -17.07
N ALA A 651 -10.04 0.87 -17.79
CA ALA A 651 -10.16 0.26 -19.11
C ALA A 651 -10.95 -1.07 -19.05
N ASN A 652 -10.67 -1.92 -18.06
CA ASN A 652 -11.37 -3.19 -17.86
C ASN A 652 -12.84 -2.99 -17.47
N VAL A 653 -13.15 -1.98 -16.66
CA VAL A 653 -14.53 -1.62 -16.28
C VAL A 653 -15.30 -1.09 -17.48
N GLU A 654 -14.71 -0.18 -18.27
CA GLU A 654 -15.31 0.31 -19.51
C GLU A 654 -15.59 -0.83 -20.50
N GLU A 655 -14.64 -1.76 -20.66
CA GLU A 655 -14.81 -2.96 -21.50
C GLU A 655 -15.94 -3.85 -20.99
N SER A 656 -15.97 -4.16 -19.69
CA SER A 656 -17.00 -4.99 -19.08
C SER A 656 -18.40 -4.37 -19.21
N LEU A 657 -18.51 -3.05 -19.01
CA LEU A 657 -19.77 -2.31 -19.17
C LEU A 657 -20.21 -2.27 -20.63
N TYR A 658 -19.27 -2.15 -21.57
CA TYR A 658 -19.55 -2.20 -23.00
C TYR A 658 -20.06 -3.59 -23.42
N ASP A 659 -19.41 -4.67 -22.96
CA ASP A 659 -19.82 -6.04 -23.27
C ASP A 659 -21.18 -6.37 -22.64
N LEU A 660 -21.41 -5.93 -21.41
CA LEU A 660 -22.70 -6.05 -20.74
C LEU A 660 -23.79 -5.32 -21.52
N TRP A 661 -23.54 -4.07 -21.91
CA TRP A 661 -24.47 -3.29 -22.72
C TRP A 661 -24.73 -3.94 -24.08
N MET A 662 -23.69 -4.42 -24.75
CA MET A 662 -23.80 -5.08 -26.06
C MET A 662 -24.65 -6.34 -25.97
N SER A 663 -24.44 -7.17 -24.94
CA SER A 663 -25.25 -8.37 -24.70
C SER A 663 -26.72 -8.03 -24.39
N ALA A 664 -26.98 -6.92 -23.71
CA ALA A 664 -28.34 -6.45 -23.43
C ALA A 664 -29.01 -5.87 -24.69
N ALA A 665 -28.27 -5.12 -25.50
CA ALA A 665 -28.77 -4.49 -26.73
C ALA A 665 -29.05 -5.51 -27.85
N LEU A 666 -28.28 -6.59 -27.92
CA LEU A 666 -28.47 -7.69 -28.88
C LEU A 666 -29.45 -8.79 -28.39
N SER A 667 -30.05 -8.61 -27.20
CA SER A 667 -31.01 -9.56 -26.66
C SER A 667 -32.32 -9.56 -27.47
N ASN A 668 -32.71 -10.74 -27.97
CA ASN A 668 -33.90 -10.94 -28.82
C ASN A 668 -35.25 -10.55 -28.16
N ASN A 669 -35.27 -10.34 -26.84
CA ASN A 669 -36.46 -9.96 -26.08
C ASN A 669 -36.65 -8.44 -25.95
N ALA A 670 -35.65 -7.63 -26.32
CA ALA A 670 -35.80 -6.18 -26.40
C ALA A 670 -36.55 -5.85 -27.70
N SER A 671 -37.73 -5.24 -27.56
CA SER A 671 -38.48 -4.71 -28.70
C SER A 671 -37.60 -3.75 -29.50
N SER A 672 -37.76 -3.75 -30.83
CA SER A 672 -37.09 -2.84 -31.78
C SER A 672 -37.22 -1.34 -31.46
N ALA A 673 -38.01 -0.98 -30.45
CA ALA A 673 -38.13 0.34 -29.87
C ALA A 673 -36.90 0.79 -29.05
N TYR A 674 -36.05 -0.13 -28.58
CA TYR A 674 -34.93 0.17 -27.67
C TYR A 674 -33.54 -0.17 -28.23
N THR A 675 -33.42 -0.52 -29.51
CA THR A 675 -32.11 -0.80 -30.14
C THR A 675 -31.39 0.51 -30.50
N VAL A 676 -30.40 0.89 -29.69
CA VAL A 676 -29.54 2.05 -29.92
C VAL A 676 -28.20 1.58 -30.47
N TRP A 677 -27.75 2.11 -31.61
CA TRP A 677 -26.49 1.72 -32.25
C TRP A 677 -25.24 2.28 -31.57
N GLN A 678 -25.40 3.34 -30.79
CA GLN A 678 -24.29 4.05 -30.17
C GLN A 678 -24.29 3.80 -28.66
N TYR A 679 -23.19 3.26 -28.16
CA TYR A 679 -22.97 3.09 -26.74
C TYR A 679 -22.95 4.48 -26.07
N PRO A 680 -23.78 4.73 -25.03
CA PRO A 680 -23.96 6.07 -24.45
C PRO A 680 -22.77 6.57 -23.65
N MET A 681 -21.86 5.67 -23.22
CA MET A 681 -20.61 6.04 -22.54
C MET A 681 -19.46 5.96 -23.55
N GLY A 682 -18.65 7.00 -23.70
CA GLY A 682 -17.45 6.91 -24.55
C GLY A 682 -16.42 5.95 -23.92
N LEU A 683 -15.73 5.14 -24.74
CA LEU A 683 -14.64 4.26 -24.31
C LEU A 683 -13.31 5.04 -24.16
N LYS A 684 -13.30 6.06 -23.32
CA LYS A 684 -12.18 7.01 -23.22
C LYS A 684 -10.94 6.34 -22.65
N TYR A 685 -11.06 5.66 -21.51
CA TYR A 685 -9.92 5.05 -20.82
C TYR A 685 -9.39 3.82 -21.56
N LYS A 686 -10.27 3.00 -22.14
CA LYS A 686 -9.87 1.83 -22.94
C LYS A 686 -9.09 2.24 -24.20
N THR A 687 -9.58 3.24 -24.93
CA THR A 687 -8.88 3.73 -26.13
C THR A 687 -7.55 4.40 -25.76
N ALA A 688 -7.54 5.19 -24.69
CA ALA A 688 -6.32 5.80 -24.17
C ALA A 688 -5.27 4.75 -23.77
N PHE A 689 -5.66 3.76 -22.96
CA PHE A 689 -4.76 2.72 -22.47
C PHE A 689 -4.20 1.84 -23.60
N ASN A 690 -5.01 1.51 -24.60
CA ASN A 690 -4.54 0.79 -25.78
C ASN A 690 -3.48 1.59 -26.56
N ARG A 691 -3.69 2.91 -26.75
CA ARG A 691 -2.67 3.77 -27.39
C ARG A 691 -1.39 3.86 -26.57
N MET A 692 -1.50 3.99 -25.25
CA MET A 692 -0.33 3.99 -24.35
C MET A 692 0.43 2.66 -24.44
N ARG A 693 -0.29 1.54 -24.55
CA ARG A 693 0.31 0.21 -24.77
C ARG A 693 1.03 0.13 -26.12
N ASP A 694 0.45 0.70 -27.18
CA ASP A 694 1.04 0.70 -28.52
C ASP A 694 2.27 1.62 -28.62
N TRP A 695 2.27 2.76 -27.91
CA TRP A 695 3.40 3.69 -27.87
C TRP A 695 4.49 3.31 -26.86
N GLY A 696 4.14 2.50 -25.85
CA GLY A 696 5.06 1.98 -24.84
C GLY A 696 5.07 2.78 -23.54
N PHE A 697 5.08 2.06 -22.42
CA PHE A 697 5.19 2.61 -21.06
C PHE A 697 6.63 2.99 -20.70
N THR A 698 6.81 3.81 -19.67
CA THR A 698 8.13 4.09 -19.05
C THR A 698 8.38 3.15 -17.88
N ALA A 699 9.63 2.81 -17.60
CA ALA A 699 10.00 1.97 -16.46
C ALA A 699 10.26 2.82 -15.20
N ASN A 700 11.02 3.91 -15.33
CA ASN A 700 11.48 4.73 -14.20
C ASN A 700 11.02 6.19 -14.32
N SER A 701 10.92 6.89 -13.18
CA SER A 701 10.57 8.32 -13.13
C SER A 701 11.57 9.20 -13.91
N SER A 702 12.85 8.86 -13.93
CA SER A 702 13.86 9.54 -14.74
C SER A 702 13.64 9.38 -16.25
N GLU A 703 13.18 8.21 -16.69
CA GLU A 703 12.84 7.96 -18.10
C GLU A 703 11.61 8.78 -18.50
N SER A 704 10.63 8.90 -17.59
CA SER A 704 9.49 9.79 -17.76
C SER A 704 9.92 11.24 -17.98
N LEU A 705 10.84 11.76 -17.17
CA LEU A 705 11.37 13.13 -17.36
C LEU A 705 12.05 13.32 -18.72
N ILE A 706 12.83 12.35 -19.18
CA ILE A 706 13.48 12.41 -20.50
C ILE A 706 12.43 12.48 -21.62
N ARG A 707 11.40 11.61 -21.58
CA ARG A 707 10.33 11.63 -22.60
C ARG A 707 9.51 12.92 -22.56
N MET A 708 9.29 13.51 -21.37
CA MET A 708 8.63 14.81 -21.27
C MET A 708 9.41 15.91 -21.97
N ARG A 709 10.76 15.92 -21.86
CA ARG A 709 11.62 16.86 -22.59
C ARG A 709 11.57 16.65 -24.12
N GLU A 710 11.32 15.43 -24.57
CA GLU A 710 11.10 15.11 -25.99
C GLU A 710 9.69 15.50 -26.50
N GLY A 711 8.86 16.15 -25.69
CA GLY A 711 7.52 16.61 -26.07
C GLY A 711 6.40 15.59 -25.80
N TRP A 712 6.66 14.52 -25.04
CA TRP A 712 5.60 13.61 -24.60
C TRP A 712 4.84 14.19 -23.40
N ALA A 713 3.57 13.82 -23.29
CA ALA A 713 2.77 14.08 -22.10
C ALA A 713 2.76 12.84 -21.18
N ILE A 714 2.94 13.01 -19.88
CA ILE A 714 2.99 11.88 -18.95
C ILE A 714 1.97 12.05 -17.85
N PHE A 715 1.16 11.01 -17.67
CA PHE A 715 0.26 10.92 -16.53
C PHE A 715 1.08 10.51 -15.31
N MET A 716 1.03 11.37 -14.30
CA MET A 716 1.69 11.18 -13.02
C MET A 716 0.72 11.55 -11.91
N GLU A 717 0.94 11.05 -10.72
CA GLU A 717 0.20 11.50 -9.56
C GLU A 717 0.46 12.98 -9.24
N SER A 718 -0.54 13.67 -8.70
CA SER A 718 -0.54 15.12 -8.47
C SER A 718 0.55 15.56 -7.51
N THR A 719 0.78 14.83 -6.42
CA THR A 719 1.83 15.15 -5.44
C THR A 719 3.22 14.99 -6.04
N VAL A 720 3.48 13.85 -6.71
CA VAL A 720 4.75 13.61 -7.40
C VAL A 720 4.93 14.62 -8.55
N GLY A 721 3.85 14.95 -9.26
CA GLY A 721 3.87 15.91 -10.34
C GLY A 721 4.15 17.33 -9.88
N GLU A 722 3.57 17.78 -8.77
CA GLU A 722 3.85 19.09 -8.16
C GLU A 722 5.30 19.21 -7.69
N TYR A 723 5.88 18.12 -7.16
CA TYR A 723 7.31 18.07 -6.87
C TYR A 723 8.16 18.25 -8.12
N TYR A 724 7.83 17.58 -9.23
CA TYR A 724 8.56 17.75 -10.50
C TYR A 724 8.33 19.12 -11.16
N LEU A 725 7.15 19.72 -11.03
CA LEU A 725 6.87 21.07 -11.52
C LEU A 725 7.74 22.13 -10.83
N ASN A 726 8.00 21.97 -9.53
CA ASN A 726 8.78 22.92 -8.75
C ASN A 726 10.29 22.67 -8.85
N THR A 727 10.71 21.47 -9.24
CA THR A 727 12.14 21.15 -9.46
C THR A 727 12.58 21.39 -10.90
N GLU A 728 11.73 21.10 -11.89
CA GLU A 728 12.02 21.23 -13.33
C GLU A 728 11.16 22.35 -13.94
N CYS A 729 11.78 23.51 -14.16
CA CYS A 729 11.11 24.75 -14.57
C CYS A 729 10.48 24.71 -15.98
N LEU A 730 10.86 23.73 -16.79
CA LEU A 730 10.36 23.58 -18.15
C LEU A 730 9.07 22.76 -18.21
N LEU A 731 8.54 22.25 -17.09
CA LEU A 731 7.32 21.46 -17.06
C LEU A 731 6.08 22.30 -16.78
N ARG A 732 4.95 21.89 -17.34
CA ARG A 732 3.63 22.46 -17.05
C ARG A 732 2.59 21.37 -16.81
N LYS A 733 1.64 21.66 -15.93
CA LYS A 733 0.45 20.84 -15.68
C LYS A 733 -0.63 21.14 -16.71
N VAL A 734 -1.29 20.09 -17.21
CA VAL A 734 -2.39 20.17 -18.17
C VAL A 734 -3.66 19.63 -17.53
N GLY A 735 -4.73 20.43 -17.60
CA GLY A 735 -6.05 20.04 -17.12
C GLY A 735 -6.18 19.90 -15.61
N GLN A 736 -7.33 19.35 -15.21
CA GLN A 736 -7.66 19.09 -13.82
C GLN A 736 -7.21 17.69 -13.41
N GLN A 737 -7.04 17.51 -12.11
CA GLN A 737 -6.75 16.23 -11.50
C GLN A 737 -7.90 15.23 -11.73
N ILE A 738 -7.55 14.01 -12.11
CA ILE A 738 -8.47 12.89 -12.33
C ILE A 738 -8.43 12.00 -11.09
N GLY A 739 -9.59 11.86 -10.44
CA GLY A 739 -9.72 11.09 -9.22
C GLY A 739 -9.22 11.83 -7.99
N SER A 740 -9.63 11.31 -6.84
CA SER A 740 -9.23 11.80 -5.53
C SER A 740 -8.99 10.59 -4.63
N TRP A 741 -7.79 10.49 -4.10
CA TRP A 741 -7.41 9.48 -3.13
C TRP A 741 -6.50 10.10 -2.07
N TYR A 742 -6.25 9.35 -1.01
CA TYR A 742 -5.60 9.83 0.20
C TYR A 742 -4.47 8.90 0.58
N TYR A 743 -3.43 9.45 1.19
CA TYR A 743 -2.31 8.67 1.68
C TYR A 743 -2.33 8.53 3.18
N ALA A 744 -2.01 7.34 3.67
CA ALA A 744 -1.94 7.10 5.10
C ALA A 744 -0.82 6.12 5.42
N THR A 745 -0.30 6.22 6.64
CA THR A 745 0.54 5.18 7.22
C THR A 745 -0.31 3.93 7.44
N ALA A 746 0.21 2.77 7.03
CA ALA A 746 -0.44 1.48 7.21
C ALA A 746 0.06 0.80 8.49
N LEU A 747 -0.89 0.23 9.23
CA LEU A 747 -0.68 -0.49 10.47
C LEU A 747 -1.36 -1.88 10.36
N PRO A 748 -0.88 -2.88 11.12
CA PRO A 748 -1.57 -4.15 11.26
C PRO A 748 -3.00 -3.92 11.77
N MET A 749 -3.92 -4.75 11.29
CA MET A 749 -5.32 -4.69 11.69
C MET A 749 -5.46 -4.80 13.22
N GLY A 750 -6.17 -3.86 13.84
CA GLY A 750 -6.37 -3.81 15.29
C GLY A 750 -5.17 -3.31 16.11
N SER A 751 -4.17 -2.67 15.48
CA SER A 751 -2.99 -2.19 16.19
C SER A 751 -3.32 -1.13 17.26
N LEU A 752 -2.81 -1.34 18.48
CA LEU A 752 -2.93 -0.39 19.61
C LEU A 752 -2.20 0.95 19.35
N LEU A 753 -1.35 1.01 18.32
CA LEU A 753 -0.65 2.23 17.93
C LEU A 753 -1.56 3.21 17.17
N LYS A 754 -2.55 2.71 16.43
CA LYS A 754 -3.45 3.52 15.60
C LYS A 754 -4.08 4.71 16.34
N PRO A 755 -4.80 4.53 17.46
CA PRO A 755 -5.44 5.65 18.15
C PRO A 755 -4.44 6.66 18.73
N LYS A 756 -3.23 6.22 19.10
CA LYS A 756 -2.16 7.10 19.60
C LYS A 756 -1.55 7.89 18.45
N TYR A 757 -1.28 7.23 17.32
CA TYR A 757 -0.73 7.82 16.11
C TYR A 757 -1.67 8.88 15.53
N ASP A 758 -2.96 8.56 15.38
CA ASP A 758 -3.97 9.49 14.85
C ASP A 758 -4.16 10.73 15.73
N LYS A 759 -4.04 10.57 17.06
CA LYS A 759 -4.11 11.69 18.00
C LYS A 759 -2.94 12.67 17.80
N ILE A 760 -1.74 12.15 17.61
CA ILE A 760 -0.53 12.97 17.37
C ILE A 760 -0.59 13.60 15.98
N LEU A 761 -1.02 12.85 14.96
CA LEU A 761 -1.17 13.42 13.63
C LEU A 761 -2.18 14.58 13.63
N GLN A 762 -3.25 14.47 14.44
CA GLN A 762 -4.20 15.55 14.63
C GLN A 762 -3.59 16.78 15.34
N SER A 763 -2.73 16.60 16.34
CA SER A 763 -2.03 17.74 16.98
C SER A 763 -1.05 18.40 16.02
N LEU A 764 -0.28 17.63 15.25
CA LEU A 764 0.62 18.15 14.22
C LEU A 764 -0.13 18.95 13.13
N GLN A 765 -1.35 18.54 12.81
CA GLN A 765 -2.22 19.28 11.89
C GLN A 765 -2.77 20.56 12.53
N SER A 766 -3.22 20.54 13.79
CA SER A 766 -3.71 21.75 14.48
C SER A 766 -2.62 22.79 14.73
N ASP A 767 -1.38 22.33 14.92
CA ASP A 767 -0.23 23.18 15.22
C ASP A 767 0.40 23.78 13.93
N GLY A 768 -0.08 23.36 12.75
CA GLY A 768 0.45 23.79 11.44
C GLY A 768 1.87 23.28 11.16
N THR A 769 2.38 22.32 11.93
CA THR A 769 3.69 21.70 11.66
C THR A 769 3.65 20.82 10.43
N LEU A 770 2.51 20.17 10.17
CA LEU A 770 2.30 19.35 8.98
C LEU A 770 2.37 20.21 7.71
N ASP A 771 1.72 21.37 7.69
CA ASP A 771 1.75 22.30 6.55
C ASP A 771 3.18 22.80 6.27
N LYS A 772 3.94 23.14 7.32
CA LYS A 772 5.36 23.51 7.19
C LYS A 772 6.21 22.38 6.60
N LEU A 773 5.90 21.13 6.96
CA LEU A 773 6.60 19.96 6.43
C LEU A 773 6.26 19.75 4.96
N VAL A 774 5.00 19.94 4.56
CA VAL A 774 4.59 19.91 3.15
C VAL A 774 5.29 21.00 2.35
N ASP A 775 5.28 22.25 2.84
CA ASP A 775 5.94 23.38 2.18
C ASP A 775 7.45 23.14 1.99
N LYS A 776 8.11 22.48 2.94
CA LYS A 776 9.53 22.14 2.85
C LYS A 776 9.87 21.25 1.65
N TYR A 777 9.03 20.27 1.34
CA TYR A 777 9.30 19.28 0.28
C TYR A 777 8.71 19.64 -1.07
N TRP A 778 7.49 20.19 -1.09
CA TRP A 778 6.80 20.54 -2.34
C TRP A 778 7.03 21.98 -2.76
N SER A 779 7.35 22.89 -1.84
CA SER A 779 7.55 24.32 -2.13
C SER A 779 8.97 24.79 -1.78
N PRO A 780 10.05 24.11 -2.22
CA PRO A 780 11.40 24.60 -1.96
C PRO A 780 11.52 26.01 -2.56
N ALA A 781 12.18 26.92 -1.82
CA ALA A 781 12.40 28.29 -2.29
C ALA A 781 12.85 28.25 -3.76
N GLN A 782 12.12 28.99 -4.60
CA GLN A 782 12.13 28.98 -6.06
C GLN A 782 13.45 29.50 -6.66
N THR A 783 14.61 29.10 -6.11
CA THR A 783 15.93 29.65 -6.44
C THR A 783 16.49 29.15 -7.77
N ASN A 784 15.91 28.10 -8.35
CA ASN A 784 16.44 27.45 -9.57
C ASN A 784 15.63 27.72 -10.84
N CYS A 785 14.44 28.33 -10.74
CA CYS A 785 13.68 28.71 -11.92
C CYS A 785 13.88 30.20 -12.21
N PRO A 786 14.46 30.57 -13.37
CA PRO A 786 14.47 31.96 -13.78
C PRO A 786 13.02 32.42 -13.91
N GLU A 787 12.63 33.46 -13.17
CA GLU A 787 11.38 34.18 -13.45
C GLU A 787 11.38 34.50 -14.94
N ALA A 788 10.31 34.11 -15.64
CA ALA A 788 10.18 34.28 -17.08
C ALA A 788 10.46 35.75 -17.44
N ALA A 789 11.68 36.01 -17.92
CA ALA A 789 12.10 37.34 -18.29
C ALA A 789 11.18 37.81 -19.42
N THR A 790 10.35 38.80 -19.12
CA THR A 790 9.32 39.36 -20.00
C THR A 790 9.89 40.20 -21.16
N ASP A 791 11.08 39.86 -21.67
CA ASP A 791 11.79 40.61 -22.71
C ASP A 791 11.99 39.78 -24.00
N GLU A 792 10.92 39.17 -24.50
CA GLU A 792 10.90 38.44 -25.79
C GLU A 792 10.78 39.35 -27.04
N SER A 793 11.19 40.62 -26.98
CA SER A 793 10.95 41.56 -28.11
C SER A 793 12.04 41.53 -29.20
N ILE A 794 13.24 41.05 -28.90
CA ILE A 794 14.40 41.13 -29.82
C ILE A 794 14.47 39.99 -30.86
N PRO A 795 14.17 38.71 -30.52
CA PRO A 795 14.30 37.61 -31.50
C PRO A 795 13.34 37.71 -32.68
N GLN A 796 12.16 38.30 -32.48
CA GLN A 796 11.08 38.39 -33.47
C GLN A 796 11.44 39.26 -34.69
N PHE A 797 12.29 40.28 -34.52
CA PHE A 797 12.70 41.17 -35.61
C PHE A 797 14.04 40.79 -36.24
N SER A 798 14.70 39.73 -35.77
CA SER A 798 16.02 39.30 -36.27
C SER A 798 16.05 39.01 -37.77
N SER A 799 14.96 38.46 -38.32
CA SER A 799 14.85 38.13 -39.75
C SER A 799 14.85 39.36 -40.66
N LEU A 800 14.32 40.50 -40.21
CA LEU A 800 14.34 41.77 -40.99
C LEU A 800 15.78 42.27 -41.23
N PHE A 801 16.65 42.13 -40.23
CA PHE A 801 18.06 42.51 -40.35
C PHE A 801 18.82 41.60 -41.32
N ILE A 802 18.46 40.31 -41.38
CA ILE A 802 19.04 39.35 -42.34
C ILE A 802 18.65 39.74 -43.78
N PHE A 803 17.37 40.07 -44.04
CA PHE A 803 16.93 40.51 -45.37
C PHE A 803 17.67 41.77 -45.84
N PHE A 804 17.87 42.74 -44.94
CA PHE A 804 18.64 43.94 -45.26
C PHE A 804 20.10 43.62 -45.62
N ALA A 805 20.76 42.73 -44.87
CA ALA A 805 22.13 42.32 -45.13
C ALA A 805 22.27 41.62 -46.49
N VAL A 806 21.33 40.74 -46.85
CA VAL A 806 21.29 40.08 -48.17
C VAL A 806 21.09 41.09 -49.30
N GLY A 807 20.19 42.07 -49.13
CA GLY A 807 19.97 43.14 -50.10
C GLY A 807 21.22 44.00 -50.32
N ALA A 808 21.92 44.36 -49.25
CA ALA A 808 23.18 45.10 -49.32
C ALA A 808 24.28 44.30 -50.04
N ALA A 809 24.41 43.01 -49.73
CA ALA A 809 25.37 42.13 -50.39
C ALA A 809 25.06 41.98 -51.90
N ALA A 810 23.79 41.78 -52.27
CA ALA A 810 23.36 41.71 -53.66
C ALA A 810 23.65 43.01 -54.42
N SER A 811 23.42 44.17 -53.80
CA SER A 811 23.76 45.48 -54.39
C SER A 811 25.26 45.61 -54.67
N ILE A 812 26.11 45.19 -53.73
CA ILE A 812 27.56 45.20 -53.92
C ILE A 812 27.96 44.28 -55.09
N VAL A 813 27.40 43.07 -55.16
CA VAL A 813 27.67 42.12 -56.26
C VAL A 813 27.23 42.69 -57.61
N ILE A 814 26.03 43.26 -57.69
CA ILE A 814 25.52 43.89 -58.93
C ILE A 814 26.44 45.05 -59.34
N LEU A 815 26.89 45.89 -58.40
CA LEU A 815 27.84 46.97 -58.69
C LEU A 815 29.16 46.45 -59.26
N GLN A 816 29.67 45.31 -58.77
CA GLN A 816 30.88 44.70 -59.34
C GLN A 816 30.63 44.16 -60.76
N ILE A 817 29.46 43.57 -61.00
CA ILE A 817 29.06 43.11 -62.34
C ILE A 817 28.94 44.31 -63.31
N GLU A 818 28.30 45.40 -62.89
CA GLU A 818 28.20 46.61 -63.71
C GLU A 818 29.58 47.20 -64.02
N ARG A 819 30.47 47.24 -63.02
CA ARG A 819 31.82 47.76 -63.18
C ARG A 819 32.64 46.92 -64.17
N THR A 820 32.52 45.60 -64.11
CA THR A 820 33.21 44.69 -65.04
C THR A 820 32.64 44.78 -66.46
N ILE A 821 31.31 44.82 -66.60
CA ILE A 821 30.64 44.99 -67.90
C ILE A 821 30.98 46.36 -68.51
N HIS A 822 30.91 47.44 -67.73
CA HIS A 822 31.25 48.78 -68.18
C HIS A 822 32.73 48.88 -68.58
N GLY A 823 33.63 48.28 -67.80
CA GLY A 823 35.04 48.14 -68.15
C GLY A 823 35.24 47.45 -69.51
N PHE A 824 34.56 46.33 -69.73
CA PHE A 824 34.63 45.57 -70.97
C PHE A 824 34.05 46.33 -72.18
N ILE A 825 32.94 47.06 -72.00
CA ILE A 825 32.34 47.90 -73.03
C ILE A 825 33.28 49.07 -73.39
N MET A 826 33.88 49.72 -72.39
CA MET A 826 34.83 50.82 -72.59
C MET A 826 36.12 50.35 -73.27
N GLU A 827 36.61 49.16 -72.93
CA GLU A 827 37.76 48.56 -73.60
C GLU A 827 37.46 48.24 -75.07
N ARG A 828 36.27 47.70 -75.37
CA ARG A 828 35.79 47.52 -76.76
C ARG A 828 35.62 48.85 -77.51
N ARG A 829 35.18 49.92 -76.83
CA ARG A 829 35.10 51.27 -77.43
C ARG A 829 36.48 51.84 -77.74
N LYS A 830 37.44 51.72 -76.82
CA LYS A 830 38.85 52.12 -77.04
C LYS A 830 39.49 51.34 -78.20
N ILE A 831 39.21 50.05 -78.34
CA ILE A 831 39.67 49.24 -79.47
C ILE A 831 39.05 49.73 -80.80
N ARG A 832 37.74 50.05 -80.83
CA ARG A 832 37.09 50.63 -82.02
C ARG A 832 37.63 52.01 -82.39
N GLU A 833 37.90 52.88 -81.40
CA GLU A 833 38.48 54.21 -81.65
C GLU A 833 39.92 54.12 -82.16
N ARG A 834 40.74 53.21 -81.62
CA ARG A 834 42.08 52.91 -82.14
C ARG A 834 42.02 52.42 -83.60
N GLN A 835 41.08 51.53 -83.94
CA GLN A 835 40.84 51.10 -85.31
C GLN A 835 40.39 52.25 -86.23
N LYS A 836 39.52 53.15 -85.76
CA LYS A 836 39.06 54.31 -86.54
C LYS A 836 40.20 55.30 -86.84
N SER A 837 41.05 55.61 -85.85
CA SER A 837 42.23 56.46 -86.06
C SER A 837 43.26 55.84 -87.02
N GLN A 838 43.39 54.50 -87.01
CA GLN A 838 44.31 53.78 -87.88
C GLN A 838 43.80 53.77 -89.35
N VAL A 839 42.49 53.73 -89.56
CA VAL A 839 41.85 53.84 -90.89
C VAL A 839 42.00 55.26 -91.46
N ASP A 840 41.75 56.30 -90.67
CA ASP A 840 41.89 57.71 -91.12
C ASP A 840 43.34 58.05 -91.50
N SER A 841 44.34 57.50 -90.79
CA SER A 841 45.76 57.67 -91.15
C SER A 841 46.16 57.00 -92.47
N ARG A 842 45.51 55.88 -92.84
CA ARG A 842 45.75 55.18 -94.11
C ARG A 842 45.09 55.93 -95.27
N LEU A 843 43.89 56.48 -95.05
CA LEU A 843 43.16 57.31 -96.01
C LEU A 843 43.92 58.60 -96.35
N LEU A 844 44.52 59.26 -95.34
CA LEU A 844 45.38 60.45 -95.54
C LEU A 844 46.65 60.12 -96.35
N LYS A 845 47.29 58.96 -96.10
CA LYS A 845 48.45 58.50 -96.87
C LYS A 845 48.09 58.08 -98.31
N GLN A 846 46.88 57.57 -98.52
CA GLN A 846 46.36 57.28 -99.85
C GLN A 846 46.08 58.57 -100.61
N PHE A 847 45.41 59.56 -99.99
CA PHE A 847 45.17 60.89 -100.57
C PHE A 847 46.47 61.63 -100.94
N LEU A 848 47.50 61.57 -100.10
CA LEU A 848 48.82 62.13 -100.40
C LEU A 848 49.52 61.40 -101.58
N LYS A 849 49.32 60.08 -101.71
CA LYS A 849 49.82 59.32 -102.87
C LYS A 849 49.09 59.65 -104.17
N THR A 850 47.77 59.86 -104.13
CA THR A 850 46.99 60.27 -105.32
C THR A 850 47.32 61.70 -105.77
N LEU A 851 47.65 62.60 -104.84
CA LEU A 851 48.14 63.95 -105.16
C LEU A 851 49.54 63.92 -105.80
N HIS A 852 50.42 63.01 -105.36
CA HIS A 852 51.75 62.86 -105.94
C HIS A 852 51.74 62.15 -107.31
N SER A 853 50.70 61.38 -107.63
CA SER A 853 50.53 60.70 -108.93
C SER A 853 49.82 61.54 -110.00
N TYR A 854 49.41 62.78 -109.71
CA TYR A 854 48.76 63.69 -110.67
C TYR A 854 49.73 64.72 -111.29
N ALA A 855 51.01 64.75 -110.87
CA ALA A 855 51.97 65.81 -111.21
C ALA A 855 52.97 65.48 -112.34
N VAL A 856 53.01 64.27 -112.90
CA VAL A 856 53.91 63.94 -114.03
C VAL A 856 53.22 62.92 -114.96
N GLY A 857 53.04 63.28 -116.23
CA GLY A 857 52.36 62.47 -117.25
C GLY A 857 53.29 61.71 -118.21
N ASP A 858 52.82 60.50 -118.58
CA ASP A 858 53.01 59.67 -119.79
C ASP A 858 54.42 59.18 -120.22
N PRO A 859 54.56 58.07 -121.03
CA PRO A 859 53.54 57.28 -121.77
C PRO A 859 53.62 55.73 -121.67
N GLN A 860 52.59 55.06 -122.25
CA GLN A 860 52.39 53.62 -122.59
C GLN A 860 53.40 53.06 -123.65
N PRO A 861 53.42 51.76 -124.13
CA PRO A 861 52.38 50.68 -124.14
C PRO A 861 52.83 49.17 -124.08
N ALA A 862 51.82 48.26 -124.17
CA ALA A 862 51.79 46.90 -124.84
C ALA A 862 52.54 45.69 -124.20
N GLU A 863 52.13 44.39 -124.27
CA GLU A 863 50.92 43.61 -124.66
C GLU A 863 51.15 42.09 -124.30
N LYS A 864 50.06 41.30 -124.14
CA LYS A 864 49.87 39.81 -124.29
C LYS A 864 50.25 38.79 -123.18
N PRO A 865 49.66 37.56 -123.16
CA PRO A 865 48.31 37.10 -123.59
C PRO A 865 47.61 36.06 -122.63
N GLN A 866 46.48 35.53 -123.11
CA GLN A 866 45.38 34.72 -122.55
C GLN A 866 45.64 33.24 -122.15
N THR A 867 44.62 32.63 -121.48
CA THR A 867 44.17 31.21 -121.27
C THR A 867 44.15 30.76 -119.79
N GLU A 868 43.20 30.00 -119.22
CA GLU A 868 41.89 29.43 -119.59
C GLU A 868 41.15 28.92 -118.31
N THR A 869 39.81 29.04 -118.34
CA THR A 869 38.70 28.27 -117.72
C THR A 869 38.89 27.15 -116.67
N LYS A 870 38.01 27.14 -115.64
CA LYS A 870 36.79 26.28 -115.52
C LYS A 870 36.00 26.55 -114.21
N GLY A 871 34.66 26.68 -114.31
CA GLY A 871 33.68 26.65 -113.19
C GLY A 871 33.20 25.21 -112.89
N PRO A 872 31.95 24.95 -112.44
CA PRO A 872 30.95 25.82 -111.77
C PRO A 872 30.22 25.15 -110.56
N GLN A 873 29.31 25.92 -109.92
CA GLN A 873 27.99 25.55 -109.33
C GLN A 873 27.86 24.51 -108.19
N GLU A 874 27.25 24.80 -107.03
CA GLU A 874 25.83 25.11 -106.68
C GLU A 874 25.09 23.87 -106.11
N VAL A 875 24.08 24.12 -105.26
CA VAL A 875 22.87 23.30 -104.93
C VAL A 875 22.72 22.87 -103.46
N ARG A 876 21.93 23.69 -102.74
CA ARG A 876 20.66 23.42 -101.98
C ARG A 876 20.53 22.40 -100.80
N PRO A 877 19.45 22.58 -99.99
CA PRO A 877 19.27 22.04 -98.63
C PRO A 877 18.24 20.88 -98.55
N VAL A 878 17.89 20.45 -97.32
CA VAL A 878 16.52 20.15 -96.77
C VAL A 878 16.56 19.08 -95.63
N THR A 879 15.94 19.47 -94.51
CA THR A 879 15.09 18.78 -93.49
C THR A 879 15.01 17.25 -93.38
N GLN A 880 14.99 16.72 -92.13
CA GLN A 880 13.96 15.80 -91.55
C GLN A 880 14.26 15.38 -90.08
N THR A 881 13.22 15.39 -89.23
CA THR A 881 13.03 14.60 -87.96
C THR A 881 12.62 13.14 -88.30
N PRO A 882 12.38 12.13 -87.40
CA PRO A 882 12.00 12.16 -85.96
C PRO A 882 12.48 10.98 -85.03
N SER A 883 12.03 11.00 -83.75
CA SER A 883 11.78 9.86 -82.80
C SER A 883 12.99 9.00 -82.35
N THR A 884 13.10 8.35 -81.17
CA THR A 884 12.14 7.78 -80.19
C THR A 884 12.88 7.35 -78.91
N SER A 885 12.16 7.33 -77.78
CA SER A 885 12.18 6.41 -76.62
C SER A 885 13.48 5.94 -75.91
N GLY A 886 13.44 6.01 -74.57
CA GLY A 886 13.47 4.78 -73.76
C GLY A 886 14.64 4.55 -72.78
N LYS A 887 14.29 4.61 -71.48
CA LYS A 887 14.73 3.75 -70.35
C LYS A 887 16.20 3.77 -69.90
N GLY A 888 16.39 3.72 -68.57
CA GLY A 888 17.48 2.96 -67.97
C GLY A 888 18.11 3.54 -66.71
N VAL A 889 17.55 3.18 -65.55
CA VAL A 889 18.13 3.30 -64.20
C VAL A 889 19.28 2.30 -64.00
N SER A 890 20.31 2.66 -63.22
CA SER A 890 21.08 1.81 -62.27
C SER A 890 22.52 2.36 -62.11
N ILE A 891 22.81 3.11 -61.04
CA ILE A 891 23.49 2.67 -59.80
C ILE A 891 24.87 2.03 -60.02
N ASN A 892 25.93 2.67 -59.51
CA ASN A 892 27.00 1.99 -58.77
C ASN A 892 27.89 3.01 -57.99
N PRO A 893 28.69 2.60 -56.99
CA PRO A 893 28.57 3.16 -55.64
C PRO A 893 29.90 3.70 -55.08
N ASN A 894 29.83 4.10 -53.81
CA ASN A 894 30.86 4.08 -52.78
C ASN A 894 31.89 5.22 -52.68
N LYS A 895 31.80 5.84 -51.48
CA LYS A 895 32.87 6.18 -50.51
C LYS A 895 33.91 7.21 -50.99
N GLN A 896 34.39 8.16 -50.19
CA GLN A 896 34.32 8.43 -48.75
C GLN A 896 34.94 9.84 -48.56
N VAL A 897 34.53 10.55 -47.50
CA VAL A 897 35.37 11.43 -46.66
C VAL A 897 35.89 12.76 -47.26
N GLN A 898 35.26 13.87 -46.79
CA GLN A 898 35.79 15.12 -46.18
C GLN A 898 37.15 15.73 -46.63
N PRO A 899 37.46 17.00 -46.24
CA PRO A 899 36.65 18.23 -46.17
C PRO A 899 37.38 19.43 -46.83
N GLY A 900 36.67 20.57 -46.98
CA GLY A 900 37.13 21.98 -46.89
C GLY A 900 38.38 22.45 -47.65
N PRO A 901 38.54 23.77 -47.90
CA PRO A 901 37.92 24.91 -47.21
C PRO A 901 36.84 25.64 -48.02
#